data_AF-A0A218Q2W5-F1
#
_entry.id   AF-A0A218Q2W5-F1
#
_cell.length_a   1.000
_cell.length_b   1.000
_cell.length_c   1.000
_cell.angle_alpha   90.00
_cell.angle_beta   90.00
_cell.angle_gamma   90.00
#
_symmetry.space_group_name_H-M   'P 1'
#
loop_
_entity.id
_entity.type
_entity.pdbx_description
1 polymer ?
#
loop_
_entity_poly.entity_id
_entity_poly.type
_entity_poly.pdbx_seq_one_letter_code
_entity_poly.pdbx_strand_id
1 'polypeptide(L)'
;MANRWRKLKPQSSQRNKSQANGNKRVWSKPRRKSQRGCLWSILPIALLLISTGLIIAFSWLSILFIFNPERVSWLNEFLPEWVQIPLTNRERPQSRKQIQDGLSKQQTAGQSLVLDHKEGSFLLPIFQQRDNCLSDCQEVVELRVYQRSEDREFQSLSETYYDLAAQLAITAPEESLINPALEYRDDNTRLPLTEIQSWGSDSLSPGSWLTLWGQRQQETNAIAYGYIIYYNPQRQNLQQLLSWQNPNGQLPQWQQVTAGGAKELVIDQTVDLEPQLRVYQVQATNFYLNPIQLTEISLKTPAFQDSAFQDALLIARNGLWTPAFEWLQFIEKQQKGGFPPAAQAQVDVIRLYSQLTTDQADISWASPSQQVLAELIDGRWAKALQVFEASPQNAQEIATLLKADTGRLWNRTVAALRVNPIRQDVQVWATLILAAQQGEQRANSWLKSQPKITPAHLAYVQVLLPQLQGEEATAQIANHHPSQVMGAVQPIAEINSSDWLKPDRNTNLTLINNQTWYRIEVSTFNDGQRWLSSPFRNLQPPRTAPAQFFWTTLGINVNPVIQILVWDSQGEQQVTSATIKAVRWQNGVLQLLAAGPQISNYQSNPLQPKPLALSEAVLEWVQPSPMTLTTLYQQNPQAVEALLPIMWRSLQQTAQVPVGDVPGFLEIQAQLGHWPLQMIDLTNDTLPEMVLTISTDAIASLQDINLDTPKIEKNQSRPRTLIFSDSGKVLYTDFLKNSQQALTAIAKLSNSQSLALLVENAHNYSLKRWSGKNQRFE
;
A
#
# COMPACT_ATOMS: atom_id res chain seq x y z
N MET A 1 -4.01 63.92 -31.20
CA MET A 1 -3.59 64.61 -32.46
C MET A 1 -3.76 63.64 -33.64
N ALA A 2 -3.37 64.04 -34.85
CA ALA A 2 -3.50 63.31 -36.13
C ALA A 2 -2.82 61.90 -36.15
N ASN A 3 -3.13 60.94 -37.03
CA ASN A 3 -4.26 60.76 -37.97
C ASN A 3 -4.42 59.28 -38.43
N ARG A 4 -5.66 58.91 -38.82
CA ARG A 4 -6.15 58.06 -39.95
C ARG A 4 -5.16 57.12 -40.68
N TRP A 5 -5.51 55.92 -41.16
CA TRP A 5 -6.79 55.19 -41.45
C TRP A 5 -6.48 53.66 -41.49
N ARG A 6 -7.28 52.63 -41.80
CA ARG A 6 -8.67 52.28 -42.26
C ARG A 6 -8.89 50.79 -41.79
N LYS A 7 -10.03 50.12 -41.57
CA LYS A 7 -11.41 50.01 -42.14
C LYS A 7 -11.48 49.41 -43.58
N LEU A 8 -12.24 48.33 -43.88
CA LEU A 8 -13.18 47.51 -43.07
C LEU A 8 -13.49 46.10 -43.68
N LYS A 9 -14.13 45.23 -42.87
CA LYS A 9 -14.82 43.94 -43.14
C LYS A 9 -16.07 44.08 -44.07
N PRO A 10 -16.90 43.03 -44.35
CA PRO A 10 -16.66 41.66 -44.89
C PRO A 10 -17.78 41.19 -45.90
N GLN A 11 -17.90 39.85 -46.16
CA GLN A 11 -19.12 39.13 -46.63
C GLN A 11 -19.61 39.45 -48.08
N SER A 12 -20.49 38.67 -48.76
CA SER A 12 -21.29 37.47 -48.41
C SER A 12 -21.50 36.47 -49.59
N SER A 13 -21.57 35.18 -49.26
CA SER A 13 -22.50 34.13 -49.78
C SER A 13 -22.79 33.84 -51.28
N GLN A 14 -22.90 32.52 -51.53
CA GLN A 14 -23.89 31.81 -52.38
C GLN A 14 -23.59 31.41 -53.86
N ARG A 15 -24.16 30.23 -54.18
CA ARG A 15 -24.08 29.43 -55.40
C ARG A 15 -24.85 30.06 -56.59
N ASN A 16 -24.46 29.72 -57.82
CA ASN A 16 -25.27 28.83 -58.68
C ASN A 16 -24.54 28.30 -59.92
N LYS A 17 -25.15 27.34 -60.64
CA LYS A 17 -24.58 26.63 -61.80
C LYS A 17 -25.04 27.20 -63.15
N SER A 18 -24.15 27.13 -64.14
CA SER A 18 -24.37 26.83 -65.58
C SER A 18 -25.55 27.46 -66.36
N GLN A 19 -25.24 28.16 -67.47
CA GLN A 19 -25.36 27.58 -68.83
C GLN A 19 -24.88 28.53 -69.96
N ALA A 20 -24.46 27.93 -71.08
CA ALA A 20 -24.35 28.50 -72.44
C ALA A 20 -23.32 29.67 -72.64
N ASN A 21 -22.92 30.05 -73.87
CA ASN A 21 -23.35 29.63 -75.21
C ASN A 21 -22.24 29.80 -76.30
N GLY A 22 -22.39 29.17 -77.47
CA GLY A 22 -22.00 29.81 -78.75
C GLY A 22 -20.64 29.52 -79.42
N ASN A 23 -20.58 28.43 -80.20
CA ASN A 23 -20.09 28.37 -81.60
C ASN A 23 -18.78 29.08 -82.04
N LYS A 24 -17.80 28.31 -82.56
CA LYS A 24 -17.63 28.05 -84.01
C LYS A 24 -16.54 27.02 -84.34
N ARG A 25 -16.72 26.25 -85.41
CA ARG A 25 -15.67 25.44 -86.08
C ARG A 25 -15.06 26.25 -87.24
N VAL A 26 -13.76 26.11 -87.48
CA VAL A 26 -13.10 26.33 -88.78
C VAL A 26 -12.11 25.18 -89.03
N TRP A 27 -11.81 24.87 -90.29
CA TRP A 27 -11.20 23.62 -90.75
C TRP A 27 -10.14 23.88 -91.82
N SER A 28 -8.93 23.31 -91.69
CA SER A 28 -7.87 23.48 -92.69
C SER A 28 -6.91 22.28 -92.82
N LYS A 29 -7.34 21.32 -93.67
CA LYS A 29 -6.55 20.50 -94.63
C LYS A 29 -5.22 19.82 -94.20
N PRO A 30 -5.06 18.49 -94.44
CA PRO A 30 -3.78 17.80 -94.33
C PRO A 30 -2.90 17.95 -95.59
N ARG A 31 -1.60 17.67 -95.47
CA ARG A 31 -0.70 17.37 -96.60
C ARG A 31 0.13 16.11 -96.32
N ARG A 32 0.39 15.30 -97.35
CA ARG A 32 1.11 14.01 -97.24
C ARG A 32 2.63 14.18 -97.39
N LYS A 33 3.34 13.32 -96.64
CA LYS A 33 4.69 12.76 -96.83
C LYS A 33 5.55 13.29 -97.99
N SER A 34 6.82 13.54 -97.65
CA SER A 34 7.96 13.03 -98.42
C SER A 34 8.84 12.17 -97.50
N GLN A 35 9.48 11.12 -98.03
CA GLN A 35 10.47 10.30 -97.32
C GLN A 35 11.73 10.21 -98.19
N ARG A 36 12.89 10.60 -97.65
CA ARG A 36 14.14 9.79 -97.59
C ARG A 36 15.34 10.60 -97.07
N GLY A 37 16.12 9.96 -96.20
CA GLY A 37 17.58 10.13 -96.11
C GLY A 37 18.15 11.39 -95.46
N CYS A 38 18.48 11.30 -94.17
CA CYS A 38 19.89 11.34 -93.74
C CYS A 38 20.03 10.76 -92.31
N LEU A 39 20.99 9.85 -92.09
CA LEU A 39 21.20 9.16 -90.80
C LEU A 39 22.30 9.82 -89.92
N TRP A 40 22.37 11.16 -89.93
CA TRP A 40 23.49 11.92 -89.35
C TRP A 40 23.07 12.96 -88.29
N SER A 41 22.09 12.64 -87.44
CA SER A 41 21.67 13.55 -86.34
C SER A 41 21.21 12.86 -85.05
N ILE A 42 21.25 11.53 -84.96
CA ILE A 42 20.84 10.80 -83.76
C ILE A 42 21.95 10.80 -82.69
N LEU A 43 23.23 10.72 -83.08
CA LEU A 43 24.35 10.65 -82.15
C LEU A 43 24.43 11.83 -81.15
N PRO A 44 24.33 13.11 -81.59
CA PRO A 44 24.41 14.25 -80.67
C PRO A 44 23.21 14.33 -79.71
N ILE A 45 22.01 13.98 -80.18
CA ILE A 45 20.78 13.99 -79.37
C ILE A 45 20.79 12.84 -78.38
N ALA A 46 21.27 11.66 -78.77
CA ALA A 46 21.50 10.54 -77.85
C ALA A 46 22.55 10.89 -76.80
N LEU A 47 23.70 11.44 -77.19
CA LEU A 47 24.74 11.92 -76.24
C LEU A 47 24.21 12.97 -75.27
N LEU A 48 23.42 13.95 -75.75
CA LEU A 48 22.79 14.94 -74.88
C LEU A 48 21.79 14.29 -73.91
N LEU A 49 20.86 13.45 -74.37
CA LEU A 49 19.89 12.78 -73.50
C LEU A 49 20.55 11.83 -72.49
N ILE A 50 21.61 11.12 -72.89
CA ILE A 50 22.45 10.30 -72.00
C ILE A 50 23.15 11.20 -70.97
N SER A 51 23.72 12.33 -71.37
CA SER A 51 24.39 13.26 -70.43
C SER A 51 23.40 13.88 -69.42
N THR A 52 22.21 14.29 -69.85
CA THR A 52 21.18 14.82 -68.94
C THR A 52 20.65 13.74 -68.01
N GLY A 53 20.45 12.51 -68.53
CA GLY A 53 20.05 11.35 -67.73
C GLY A 53 21.10 10.99 -66.67
N LEU A 54 22.38 11.01 -67.04
CA LEU A 54 23.50 10.81 -66.11
C LEU A 54 23.57 11.93 -65.06
N ILE A 55 23.41 13.21 -65.45
CA ILE A 55 23.40 14.32 -64.49
C ILE A 55 22.25 14.18 -63.49
N ILE A 56 21.04 13.80 -63.93
CA ILE A 56 19.91 13.55 -63.03
C ILE A 56 20.17 12.34 -62.13
N ALA A 57 20.70 11.24 -62.68
CA ALA A 57 21.01 10.04 -61.91
C ALA A 57 22.10 10.30 -60.85
N PHE A 58 23.21 10.97 -61.21
CA PHE A 58 24.25 11.37 -60.27
C PHE A 58 23.76 12.39 -59.24
N SER A 59 22.94 13.38 -59.63
CA SER A 59 22.35 14.33 -58.67
C SER A 59 21.45 13.61 -57.65
N TRP A 60 20.66 12.65 -58.11
CA TRP A 60 19.82 11.83 -57.24
C TRP A 60 20.65 10.88 -56.35
N LEU A 61 21.73 10.30 -56.88
CA LEU A 61 22.71 9.55 -56.08
C LEU A 61 23.38 10.42 -55.02
N SER A 62 23.78 11.66 -55.34
CA SER A 62 24.36 12.59 -54.36
C SER A 62 23.36 13.02 -53.29
N ILE A 63 22.08 13.20 -53.64
CA ILE A 63 21.00 13.44 -52.66
C ILE A 63 20.84 12.21 -51.75
N LEU A 64 20.76 11.01 -52.31
CA LEU A 64 20.72 9.77 -51.52
C LEU A 64 21.96 9.61 -50.63
N PHE A 65 23.15 9.90 -51.14
CA PHE A 65 24.41 9.81 -50.39
C PHE A 65 24.48 10.79 -49.20
N ILE A 66 23.93 12.00 -49.36
CA ILE A 66 23.91 13.04 -48.31
C ILE A 66 22.82 12.75 -47.25
N PHE A 67 21.69 12.18 -47.63
CA PHE A 67 20.53 12.05 -46.73
C PHE A 67 20.24 10.61 -46.24
N ASN A 68 20.62 9.57 -46.97
CA ASN A 68 20.32 8.14 -46.74
C ASN A 68 21.46 7.25 -47.35
N PRO A 69 22.73 7.38 -46.89
CA PRO A 69 23.89 6.71 -47.52
C PRO A 69 23.76 5.18 -47.57
N GLU A 70 23.05 4.57 -46.63
CA GLU A 70 22.72 3.14 -46.61
C GLU A 70 21.92 2.66 -47.83
N ARG A 71 21.21 3.54 -48.55
CA ARG A 71 20.55 3.20 -49.83
C ARG A 71 21.53 3.10 -51.01
N VAL A 72 22.79 3.48 -50.79
CA VAL A 72 23.88 3.53 -51.78
C VAL A 72 24.97 2.49 -51.44
N SER A 73 24.87 1.80 -50.30
CA SER A 73 25.86 0.83 -49.80
C SER A 73 26.16 -0.33 -50.75
N TRP A 74 25.19 -0.73 -51.59
CA TRP A 74 25.37 -1.76 -52.62
C TRP A 74 26.49 -1.45 -53.63
N LEU A 75 26.89 -0.18 -53.78
CA LEU A 75 28.05 0.18 -54.59
C LEU A 75 29.38 -0.26 -53.97
N ASN A 76 29.45 -0.54 -52.66
CA ASN A 76 30.67 -1.07 -52.03
C ASN A 76 31.06 -2.48 -52.56
N GLU A 77 30.12 -3.24 -53.15
CA GLU A 77 30.42 -4.49 -53.88
C GLU A 77 31.24 -4.25 -55.16
N PHE A 78 31.22 -3.02 -55.69
CA PHE A 78 31.83 -2.64 -56.97
C PHE A 78 32.92 -1.56 -56.83
N LEU A 79 33.18 -1.08 -55.62
CA LEU A 79 34.18 -0.04 -55.31
C LEU A 79 35.46 -0.65 -54.72
N PRO A 80 36.65 -0.22 -55.16
CA PRO A 80 37.91 -0.58 -54.50
C PRO A 80 37.92 -0.13 -53.03
N GLU A 81 38.67 -0.82 -52.16
CA GLU A 81 38.75 -0.54 -50.72
C GLU A 81 39.03 0.94 -50.39
N TRP A 82 39.85 1.62 -51.20
CA TRP A 82 40.19 3.04 -51.04
C TRP A 82 39.09 4.03 -51.49
N VAL A 83 37.96 3.55 -52.02
CA VAL A 83 36.77 4.31 -52.44
C VAL A 83 35.50 3.85 -51.71
N GLN A 84 35.58 2.82 -50.86
CA GLN A 84 34.40 2.30 -50.17
C GLN A 84 33.73 3.41 -49.33
N ILE A 85 32.42 3.48 -49.45
CA ILE A 85 31.57 4.46 -48.78
C ILE A 85 31.67 4.18 -47.28
N PRO A 86 32.22 5.09 -46.45
CA PRO A 86 32.35 4.86 -45.02
C PRO A 86 30.96 4.86 -44.38
N LEU A 87 30.55 3.71 -43.84
CA LEU A 87 29.32 3.58 -43.08
C LEU A 87 29.47 4.40 -41.78
N THR A 88 28.83 5.57 -41.73
CA THR A 88 29.03 6.58 -40.69
C THR A 88 28.58 6.10 -39.31
N ASN A 89 29.56 5.78 -38.45
CA ASN A 89 29.46 5.69 -36.99
C ASN A 89 28.24 4.94 -36.40
N ARG A 90 27.71 3.93 -37.10
CA ARG A 90 26.96 2.86 -36.43
C ARG A 90 27.92 1.75 -36.05
N GLU A 91 27.80 1.26 -34.82
CA GLU A 91 28.44 0.02 -34.42
C GLU A 91 27.90 -1.11 -35.29
N ARG A 92 28.77 -2.01 -35.76
CA ARG A 92 28.34 -3.14 -36.61
C ARG A 92 27.32 -3.98 -35.85
N PRO A 93 26.21 -4.43 -36.48
CA PRO A 93 25.23 -5.30 -35.84
C PRO A 93 25.90 -6.49 -35.14
N GLN A 94 25.44 -6.81 -33.93
CA GLN A 94 26.03 -7.85 -33.07
C GLN A 94 25.03 -8.98 -32.80
N SER A 95 25.50 -10.21 -32.75
CA SER A 95 24.69 -11.33 -32.23
C SER A 95 24.65 -11.29 -30.70
N ARG A 96 23.65 -11.94 -30.08
CA ARG A 96 23.49 -11.95 -28.61
C ARG A 96 24.74 -12.39 -27.86
N LYS A 97 25.52 -13.30 -28.43
CA LYS A 97 26.78 -13.76 -27.85
C LYS A 97 27.85 -12.66 -27.91
N GLN A 98 27.98 -11.97 -29.05
CA GLN A 98 28.93 -10.86 -29.21
C GLN A 98 28.62 -9.69 -28.25
N ILE A 99 27.33 -9.42 -28.00
CA ILE A 99 26.88 -8.43 -27.00
C ILE A 99 27.34 -8.82 -25.58
N GLN A 100 27.28 -10.11 -25.23
CA GLN A 100 27.72 -10.62 -23.93
C GLN A 100 29.25 -10.67 -23.81
N ASP A 101 29.94 -11.20 -24.82
CA ASP A 101 31.40 -11.28 -24.91
C ASP A 101 32.08 -9.88 -24.95
N GLY A 102 31.32 -8.84 -25.35
CA GLY A 102 31.76 -7.45 -25.41
C GLY A 102 31.61 -6.63 -24.12
N LEU A 103 31.08 -7.22 -23.03
CA LEU A 103 31.02 -6.54 -21.73
C LEU A 103 32.39 -6.51 -21.03
N SER A 104 32.60 -5.52 -20.15
CA SER A 104 33.83 -5.46 -19.34
C SER A 104 33.86 -6.57 -18.28
N LYS A 105 35.06 -6.90 -17.77
CA LYS A 105 35.26 -8.01 -16.81
C LYS A 105 34.54 -7.85 -15.46
N GLN A 106 34.02 -6.67 -15.14
CA GLN A 106 33.25 -6.41 -13.92
C GLN A 106 31.74 -6.31 -14.19
N GLN A 107 31.31 -6.44 -15.45
CA GLN A 107 29.93 -6.31 -15.88
C GLN A 107 29.33 -7.64 -16.33
N THR A 108 28.03 -7.79 -16.12
CA THR A 108 27.25 -8.97 -16.54
C THR A 108 25.94 -8.56 -17.21
N ALA A 109 25.54 -9.32 -18.23
CA ALA A 109 24.26 -9.16 -18.89
C ALA A 109 23.15 -9.81 -18.05
N GLY A 110 22.15 -9.04 -17.64
CA GLY A 110 20.95 -9.58 -16.99
C GLY A 110 19.94 -10.19 -17.97
N GLN A 111 18.76 -10.53 -17.46
CA GLN A 111 17.68 -11.10 -18.28
C GLN A 111 17.17 -10.07 -19.31
N SER A 112 17.00 -10.51 -20.56
CA SER A 112 16.42 -9.67 -21.61
C SER A 112 14.92 -9.45 -21.38
N LEU A 113 14.49 -8.19 -21.32
CA LEU A 113 13.07 -7.81 -21.31
C LEU A 113 12.59 -7.55 -22.75
N VAL A 114 11.45 -8.13 -23.13
CA VAL A 114 10.85 -7.92 -24.46
C VAL A 114 10.10 -6.58 -24.47
N LEU A 115 10.31 -5.77 -25.52
CA LEU A 115 9.75 -4.41 -25.59
C LEU A 115 8.52 -4.31 -26.52
N ASP A 116 8.42 -5.20 -27.50
CA ASP A 116 7.28 -5.38 -28.39
C ASP A 116 7.12 -6.87 -28.74
N HIS A 117 5.88 -7.29 -29.00
CA HIS A 117 5.56 -8.64 -29.46
C HIS A 117 5.63 -8.81 -30.99
N LYS A 118 5.76 -7.71 -31.76
CA LYS A 118 5.78 -7.72 -33.24
C LYS A 118 7.16 -7.43 -33.83
N GLU A 119 7.96 -6.58 -33.20
CA GLU A 119 9.35 -6.31 -33.57
C GLU A 119 10.35 -7.06 -32.68
N GLY A 120 11.51 -7.43 -33.25
CA GLY A 120 12.56 -8.18 -32.56
C GLY A 120 13.40 -7.35 -31.59
N SER A 121 12.75 -6.54 -30.75
CA SER A 121 13.36 -5.52 -29.90
C SER A 121 13.35 -5.93 -28.42
N PHE A 122 14.51 -5.81 -27.76
CA PHE A 122 14.65 -6.17 -26.35
C PHE A 122 15.53 -5.16 -25.59
N LEU A 123 15.25 -5.01 -24.29
CA LEU A 123 16.12 -4.31 -23.35
C LEU A 123 17.01 -5.32 -22.64
N LEU A 124 18.27 -4.94 -22.42
CA LEU A 124 19.26 -5.67 -21.65
C LEU A 124 19.77 -4.79 -20.51
N PRO A 125 19.49 -5.13 -19.23
CA PRO A 125 20.13 -4.48 -18.11
C PRO A 125 21.57 -4.99 -17.98
N ILE A 126 22.51 -4.05 -17.79
CA ILE A 126 23.91 -4.33 -17.52
C ILE A 126 24.15 -4.13 -16.03
N PHE A 127 24.49 -5.22 -15.37
CA PHE A 127 24.89 -5.24 -13.97
C PHE A 127 26.40 -5.01 -13.85
N GLN A 128 26.84 -4.43 -12.75
CA GLN A 128 28.24 -4.35 -12.35
C GLN A 128 28.40 -4.83 -10.90
N GLN A 129 29.48 -5.56 -10.62
CA GLN A 129 29.80 -6.01 -9.27
C GLN A 129 30.41 -4.86 -8.44
N ARG A 130 29.91 -4.68 -7.22
CA ARG A 130 30.28 -3.59 -6.29
C ARG A 130 31.45 -4.00 -5.40
N ASP A 131 32.39 -3.09 -5.19
CA ASP A 131 33.52 -3.31 -4.28
C ASP A 131 33.05 -3.30 -2.81
N ASN A 132 33.62 -4.21 -2.00
CA ASN A 132 33.40 -4.30 -0.54
C ASN A 132 31.92 -4.47 -0.09
N CYS A 133 31.07 -5.04 -0.93
CA CYS A 133 29.68 -5.35 -0.60
C CYS A 133 29.54 -6.46 0.48
N LEU A 134 28.44 -6.42 1.24
CA LEU A 134 28.04 -7.45 2.21
C LEU A 134 26.68 -8.07 1.82
N SER A 135 25.74 -7.24 1.37
CA SER A 135 24.55 -7.60 0.60
C SER A 135 24.59 -6.89 -0.75
N ASP A 136 23.66 -7.23 -1.66
CA ASP A 136 23.35 -6.44 -2.85
C ASP A 136 24.59 -6.11 -3.69
N CYS A 137 25.38 -7.17 -3.94
CA CYS A 137 26.73 -7.10 -4.52
C CYS A 137 26.76 -6.78 -6.02
N GLN A 138 25.62 -6.74 -6.71
CA GLN A 138 25.51 -6.35 -8.11
C GLN A 138 24.44 -5.25 -8.22
N GLU A 139 24.75 -4.19 -8.97
CA GLU A 139 23.82 -3.10 -9.26
C GLU A 139 23.71 -2.86 -10.77
N VAL A 140 22.54 -2.46 -11.24
CA VAL A 140 22.30 -2.06 -12.63
C VAL A 140 22.94 -0.70 -12.87
N VAL A 141 23.99 -0.68 -13.69
CA VAL A 141 24.73 0.55 -14.07
C VAL A 141 24.35 1.07 -15.45
N GLU A 142 23.68 0.26 -16.27
CA GLU A 142 23.29 0.65 -17.62
C GLU A 142 22.06 -0.14 -18.10
N LEU A 143 21.21 0.49 -18.92
CA LEU A 143 20.16 -0.18 -19.68
C LEU A 143 20.42 0.02 -21.17
N ARG A 144 20.49 -1.05 -21.95
CA ARG A 144 20.66 -1.01 -23.42
C ARG A 144 19.43 -1.55 -24.12
N VAL A 145 18.97 -0.90 -25.18
CA VAL A 145 17.94 -1.43 -26.07
C VAL A 145 18.57 -1.86 -27.38
N TYR A 146 18.30 -3.11 -27.75
CA TYR A 146 18.75 -3.73 -28.99
C TYR A 146 17.54 -4.02 -29.88
N GLN A 147 17.60 -3.58 -31.14
CA GLN A 147 16.58 -3.86 -32.17
C GLN A 147 17.17 -4.80 -33.22
N ARG A 148 16.37 -5.77 -33.70
CA ARG A 148 16.82 -6.69 -34.76
C ARG A 148 17.27 -5.90 -35.99
N SER A 149 18.46 -6.21 -36.50
CA SER A 149 19.02 -5.48 -37.64
C SER A 149 18.26 -5.75 -38.94
N GLU A 150 18.06 -4.70 -39.73
CA GLU A 150 17.48 -4.78 -41.08
C GLU A 150 18.53 -4.93 -42.18
N ASP A 151 19.83 -4.93 -41.84
CA ASP A 151 20.89 -4.98 -42.85
C ASP A 151 20.96 -6.34 -43.55
N ARG A 152 20.97 -6.31 -44.90
CA ARG A 152 20.81 -7.50 -45.75
C ARG A 152 21.95 -8.50 -45.62
N GLU A 153 23.15 -8.03 -45.29
CA GLU A 153 24.31 -8.87 -44.97
C GLU A 153 23.95 -9.87 -43.86
N PHE A 154 23.44 -9.38 -42.74
CA PHE A 154 23.13 -10.18 -41.56
C PHE A 154 21.79 -10.91 -41.63
N GLN A 155 20.83 -10.43 -42.44
CA GLN A 155 19.57 -11.14 -42.70
C GLN A 155 19.76 -12.54 -43.33
N SER A 156 20.89 -12.76 -44.00
CA SER A 156 21.23 -14.05 -44.65
C SER A 156 21.90 -15.08 -43.72
N LEU A 157 22.27 -14.67 -42.50
CA LEU A 157 22.97 -15.50 -41.52
C LEU A 157 22.00 -16.29 -40.63
N SER A 158 22.48 -17.40 -40.07
CA SER A 158 21.69 -18.26 -39.17
C SER A 158 21.53 -17.70 -37.75
N GLU A 159 22.46 -16.84 -37.30
CA GLU A 159 22.30 -16.08 -36.05
C GLU A 159 21.51 -14.79 -36.31
N THR A 160 20.69 -14.37 -35.34
CA THR A 160 20.03 -13.07 -35.39
C THR A 160 20.96 -11.99 -34.84
N TYR A 161 21.18 -10.95 -35.65
CA TYR A 161 21.98 -9.79 -35.32
C TYR A 161 21.09 -8.60 -34.93
N TYR A 162 21.63 -7.73 -34.08
CA TYR A 162 20.93 -6.59 -33.49
C TYR A 162 21.78 -5.33 -33.53
N ASP A 163 21.14 -4.20 -33.78
CA ASP A 163 21.70 -2.86 -33.64
C ASP A 163 21.45 -2.34 -32.22
N LEU A 164 22.42 -1.62 -31.63
CA LEU A 164 22.21 -0.86 -30.40
C LEU A 164 21.35 0.37 -30.75
N ALA A 165 20.10 0.36 -30.29
CA ALA A 165 19.11 1.39 -30.58
C ALA A 165 19.13 2.53 -29.54
N ALA A 166 19.26 2.18 -28.25
CA ALA A 166 19.31 3.16 -27.16
C ALA A 166 20.22 2.66 -26.03
N GLN A 167 20.79 3.60 -25.25
CA GLN A 167 21.51 3.31 -24.02
C GLN A 167 21.22 4.37 -22.96
N LEU A 168 21.13 3.97 -21.70
CA LEU A 168 20.93 4.85 -20.54
C LEU A 168 21.83 4.38 -19.40
N ALA A 169 22.83 5.19 -19.06
CA ALA A 169 23.61 4.98 -17.84
C ALA A 169 22.74 5.26 -16.61
N ILE A 170 22.78 4.35 -15.64
CA ILE A 170 22.04 4.44 -14.38
C ILE A 170 23.00 4.93 -13.28
N THR A 171 22.56 5.91 -12.51
CA THR A 171 23.24 6.32 -11.28
C THR A 171 22.39 5.87 -10.09
N ALA A 172 22.95 4.99 -9.27
CA ALA A 172 22.37 4.56 -8.00
C ALA A 172 21.97 5.78 -7.14
N PRO A 173 20.72 5.85 -6.62
CA PRO A 173 20.27 6.96 -5.79
C PRO A 173 21.04 7.02 -4.47
N GLU A 174 21.02 8.19 -3.85
CA GLU A 174 21.63 8.44 -2.54
C GLU A 174 20.70 8.01 -1.40
N GLU A 175 21.28 7.67 -0.24
CA GLU A 175 20.55 7.27 0.96
C GLU A 175 19.68 8.41 1.54
N SER A 176 20.02 9.66 1.18
CA SER A 176 19.16 10.85 1.32
C SER A 176 17.77 10.70 0.70
N LEU A 177 17.58 9.86 -0.33
CA LEU A 177 16.28 9.61 -0.96
C LEU A 177 15.28 8.95 0.00
N ILE A 178 15.75 8.07 0.88
CA ILE A 178 14.93 7.35 1.87
C ILE A 178 15.03 7.99 3.27
N ASN A 179 16.18 8.60 3.59
CA ASN A 179 16.42 9.27 4.87
C ASN A 179 16.90 10.72 4.64
N PRO A 180 15.97 11.70 4.53
CA PRO A 180 16.31 13.10 4.28
C PRO A 180 17.25 13.76 5.30
N ALA A 181 17.42 13.18 6.50
CA ALA A 181 18.38 13.66 7.50
C ALA A 181 19.86 13.45 7.09
N LEU A 182 20.11 12.75 5.99
CA LEU A 182 21.44 12.54 5.41
C LEU A 182 21.77 13.49 4.23
N GLU A 183 20.82 14.30 3.74
CA GLU A 183 20.98 15.16 2.54
C GLU A 183 22.20 16.11 2.61
N TYR A 184 22.60 16.51 3.82
CA TYR A 184 23.73 17.44 4.06
C TYR A 184 24.91 16.78 4.79
N ARG A 185 25.08 15.46 4.68
CA ARG A 185 26.17 14.73 5.33
C ARG A 185 27.14 14.09 4.34
N ASP A 186 28.41 14.05 4.74
CA ASP A 186 29.48 13.33 4.04
C ASP A 186 29.36 11.79 4.14
N ASP A 187 28.44 11.27 4.98
CA ASP A 187 28.18 9.83 5.16
C ASP A 187 27.03 9.28 4.27
N ASN A 188 26.44 10.12 3.42
CA ASN A 188 25.34 9.79 2.51
C ASN A 188 25.77 8.76 1.43
N THR A 189 25.45 7.48 1.64
CA THR A 189 25.89 6.38 0.75
C THR A 189 25.01 6.26 -0.50
N ARG A 190 25.44 5.45 -1.49
CA ARG A 190 24.62 5.09 -2.66
C ARG A 190 23.93 3.75 -2.48
N LEU A 191 22.63 3.75 -2.72
CA LEU A 191 21.73 2.61 -2.61
C LEU A 191 21.66 1.85 -3.96
N PRO A 192 21.97 0.55 -4.00
CA PRO A 192 22.03 -0.21 -5.24
C PRO A 192 20.64 -0.40 -5.86
N LEU A 193 20.58 -0.41 -7.19
CA LEU A 193 19.38 -0.82 -7.92
C LEU A 193 19.63 -2.23 -8.48
N THR A 194 18.84 -3.20 -8.04
CA THR A 194 19.07 -4.64 -8.21
C THR A 194 18.09 -5.29 -9.18
N GLU A 195 16.90 -4.74 -9.37
CA GLU A 195 15.80 -5.39 -10.08
C GLU A 195 15.09 -4.46 -11.06
N ILE A 196 14.59 -5.03 -12.17
CA ILE A 196 13.89 -4.29 -13.22
C ILE A 196 12.72 -5.11 -13.81
N GLN A 197 11.58 -4.46 -13.96
CA GLN A 197 10.33 -5.04 -14.48
C GLN A 197 9.75 -4.15 -15.59
N SER A 198 9.25 -4.77 -16.65
CA SER A 198 8.50 -4.12 -17.72
C SER A 198 6.99 -4.23 -17.52
N TRP A 199 6.26 -3.15 -17.75
CA TRP A 199 4.80 -3.10 -17.70
C TRP A 199 4.18 -3.27 -19.10
N GLY A 200 3.09 -4.04 -19.17
CA GLY A 200 2.38 -4.34 -20.41
C GLY A 200 1.72 -3.12 -21.06
N SER A 201 1.62 -3.15 -22.39
CA SER A 201 1.18 -2.02 -23.24
C SER A 201 -0.29 -1.61 -23.10
N ASP A 202 -1.14 -2.51 -22.62
CA ASP A 202 -2.55 -2.60 -23.04
C ASP A 202 -3.48 -1.49 -22.51
N SER A 203 -2.93 -0.53 -21.76
CA SER A 203 -3.64 0.62 -21.17
C SER A 203 -2.72 1.83 -20.88
N LEU A 204 -1.51 1.84 -21.44
CA LEU A 204 -0.50 2.87 -21.22
C LEU A 204 -0.22 3.69 -22.49
N SER A 205 0.41 4.86 -22.35
CA SER A 205 0.85 5.66 -23.50
C SER A 205 1.89 4.88 -24.33
N PRO A 206 1.84 4.98 -25.68
CA PRO A 206 2.52 4.06 -26.59
C PRO A 206 4.04 4.10 -26.47
N GLY A 207 4.60 2.99 -25.99
CA GLY A 207 6.01 2.75 -25.70
C GLY A 207 6.12 1.67 -24.64
N SER A 208 7.30 1.48 -24.05
CA SER A 208 7.52 0.47 -23.00
C SER A 208 7.82 1.19 -21.68
N TRP A 209 7.12 0.81 -20.60
CA TRP A 209 7.30 1.38 -19.27
C TRP A 209 8.02 0.40 -18.36
N LEU A 210 8.94 0.90 -17.54
CA LEU A 210 9.87 0.10 -16.75
C LEU A 210 9.92 0.66 -15.31
N THR A 211 9.88 -0.24 -14.32
CA THR A 211 10.26 0.08 -12.94
C THR A 211 11.62 -0.55 -12.68
N LEU A 212 12.58 0.25 -12.19
CA LEU A 212 13.91 -0.18 -11.77
C LEU A 212 14.05 0.15 -10.28
N TRP A 213 14.40 -0.82 -9.44
CA TRP A 213 14.41 -0.64 -7.97
C TRP A 213 15.53 -1.36 -7.25
N GLY A 214 15.72 -0.98 -5.99
CA GLY A 214 16.37 -1.75 -4.95
C GLY A 214 15.51 -1.74 -3.68
N GLN A 215 15.96 -2.45 -2.65
CA GLN A 215 15.35 -2.44 -1.32
C GLN A 215 16.41 -2.13 -0.24
N ARG A 216 15.96 -1.68 0.93
CA ARG A 216 16.80 -1.36 2.09
C ARG A 216 16.01 -1.70 3.36
N GLN A 217 16.50 -2.65 4.14
CA GLN A 217 15.90 -2.98 5.44
C GLN A 217 16.13 -1.85 6.44
N GLN A 218 15.06 -1.36 7.07
CA GLN A 218 15.11 -0.38 8.14
C GLN A 218 14.10 -0.76 9.25
N GLU A 219 14.63 -1.02 10.45
CA GLU A 219 13.90 -1.47 11.64
C GLU A 219 13.06 -2.74 11.40
N THR A 220 11.78 -2.61 11.05
CA THR A 220 10.86 -3.73 10.76
C THR A 220 10.46 -3.84 9.28
N ASN A 221 10.79 -2.85 8.45
CA ASN A 221 10.24 -2.71 7.11
C ASN A 221 11.35 -2.69 6.04
N ALA A 222 11.09 -3.33 4.90
CA ALA A 222 11.91 -3.18 3.70
C ALA A 222 11.46 -1.92 2.93
N ILE A 223 12.25 -0.86 2.93
CA ILE A 223 11.98 0.34 2.12
C ILE A 223 12.38 0.03 0.67
N ALA A 224 11.44 0.13 -0.27
CA ALA A 224 11.73 0.04 -1.71
C ALA A 224 11.96 1.43 -2.31
N TYR A 225 12.86 1.54 -3.27
CA TYR A 225 13.20 2.81 -3.93
C TYR A 225 13.72 2.58 -5.34
N GLY A 226 13.66 3.61 -6.18
CA GLY A 226 14.32 3.60 -7.47
C GLY A 226 13.72 4.58 -8.47
N TYR A 227 13.60 4.14 -9.72
CA TYR A 227 13.22 4.97 -10.85
C TYR A 227 12.07 4.37 -11.67
N ILE A 228 11.27 5.26 -12.26
CA ILE A 228 10.39 4.95 -13.40
C ILE A 228 11.12 5.37 -14.67
N ILE A 229 11.24 4.44 -15.61
CA ILE A 229 11.96 4.60 -16.87
C ILE A 229 11.00 4.31 -18.03
N TYR A 230 11.10 5.08 -19.10
CA TYR A 230 10.26 4.97 -20.29
C TYR A 230 11.12 4.81 -21.55
N TYR A 231 10.73 3.87 -22.41
CA TYR A 231 11.31 3.67 -23.73
C TYR A 231 10.35 4.16 -24.82
N ASN A 232 10.83 5.07 -25.68
CA ASN A 232 10.11 5.54 -26.85
C ASN A 232 10.60 4.80 -28.12
N PRO A 233 9.85 3.84 -28.67
CA PRO A 233 10.25 3.11 -29.87
C PRO A 233 10.32 3.99 -31.13
N GLN A 234 9.47 5.02 -31.25
CA GLN A 234 9.47 5.94 -32.41
C GLN A 234 10.67 6.90 -32.44
N ARG A 235 11.47 6.91 -31.37
CA ARG A 235 12.65 7.79 -31.18
C ARG A 235 13.90 7.05 -30.74
N GLN A 236 13.82 5.72 -30.55
CA GLN A 236 14.91 4.88 -30.02
C GLN A 236 15.58 5.53 -28.81
N ASN A 237 14.79 5.95 -27.81
CA ASN A 237 15.28 6.73 -26.67
C ASN A 237 14.77 6.17 -25.33
N LEU A 238 15.67 6.12 -24.33
CA LEU A 238 15.39 5.74 -22.94
C LEU A 238 15.41 6.98 -22.04
N GLN A 239 14.41 7.13 -21.16
CA GLN A 239 14.27 8.28 -20.27
C GLN A 239 13.97 7.83 -18.84
N GLN A 240 14.80 8.26 -17.88
CA GLN A 240 14.45 8.26 -16.46
C GLN A 240 13.48 9.43 -16.20
N LEU A 241 12.27 9.15 -15.75
CA LEU A 241 11.18 10.13 -15.63
C LEU A 241 10.88 10.58 -14.20
N LEU A 242 11.05 9.68 -13.21
CA LEU A 242 10.68 9.93 -11.82
C LEU A 242 11.53 9.07 -10.88
N SER A 243 12.03 9.66 -9.79
CA SER A 243 12.54 8.95 -8.62
C SER A 243 11.43 8.71 -7.60
N TRP A 244 11.45 7.57 -6.94
CA TRP A 244 10.43 7.17 -5.98
C TRP A 244 11.01 6.36 -4.82
N GLN A 245 10.26 6.33 -3.71
CA GLN A 245 10.49 5.46 -2.56
C GLN A 245 9.14 5.08 -1.93
N ASN A 246 9.07 3.92 -1.27
CA ASN A 246 7.93 3.41 -0.53
C ASN A 246 8.42 2.78 0.79
N PRO A 247 8.04 3.32 1.97
CA PRO A 247 8.40 2.78 3.28
C PRO A 247 7.96 1.34 3.55
N ASN A 248 6.95 0.84 2.83
CA ASN A 248 6.35 -0.49 3.03
C ASN A 248 6.77 -1.50 1.94
N GLY A 249 7.79 -1.18 1.13
CA GLY A 249 8.41 -2.11 0.18
C GLY A 249 7.63 -2.38 -1.12
N GLN A 250 6.37 -1.93 -1.21
CA GLN A 250 5.53 -2.20 -2.39
C GLN A 250 5.99 -1.39 -3.61
N LEU A 251 5.96 -2.01 -4.79
CA LEU A 251 6.31 -1.34 -6.04
C LEU A 251 5.20 -0.37 -6.51
N PRO A 252 5.56 0.72 -7.21
CA PRO A 252 4.59 1.63 -7.84
C PRO A 252 3.64 0.91 -8.79
N GLN A 253 2.35 1.26 -8.75
CA GLN A 253 1.29 0.58 -9.49
C GLN A 253 0.75 1.43 -10.63
N TRP A 254 0.41 0.79 -11.76
CA TRP A 254 -0.29 1.42 -12.87
C TRP A 254 -1.78 1.06 -12.85
N GLN A 255 -2.60 2.00 -12.42
CA GLN A 255 -4.05 1.82 -12.24
C GLN A 255 -4.84 3.05 -12.73
N GLN A 256 -6.08 2.85 -13.13
CA GLN A 256 -6.95 3.95 -13.52
C GLN A 256 -7.52 4.62 -12.27
N VAL A 257 -7.03 5.83 -11.94
CA VAL A 257 -7.55 6.65 -10.85
C VAL A 257 -8.64 7.58 -11.38
N THR A 258 -8.42 8.22 -12.53
CA THR A 258 -9.39 9.17 -13.10
C THR A 258 -10.33 8.55 -14.14
N ALA A 259 -11.44 9.23 -14.42
CA ALA A 259 -12.39 8.80 -15.45
C ALA A 259 -11.85 8.83 -16.91
N GLY A 260 -10.58 9.17 -17.13
CA GLY A 260 -9.98 9.37 -18.47
C GLY A 260 -9.63 8.09 -19.25
N GLY A 261 -9.73 6.90 -18.66
CA GLY A 261 -9.46 5.61 -19.32
C GLY A 261 -7.98 5.26 -19.53
N ALA A 262 -7.07 6.24 -19.46
CA ALA A 262 -5.64 5.99 -19.29
C ALA A 262 -5.35 5.60 -17.83
N LYS A 263 -4.30 4.81 -17.61
CA LYS A 263 -3.79 4.54 -16.26
C LYS A 263 -2.86 5.65 -15.77
N GLU A 264 -3.01 6.01 -14.50
CA GLU A 264 -2.05 6.79 -13.74
C GLU A 264 -1.03 5.89 -13.03
N LEU A 265 0.15 6.44 -12.76
CA LEU A 265 1.12 5.84 -11.85
C LEU A 265 0.76 6.25 -10.43
N VAL A 266 0.57 5.27 -9.54
CA VAL A 266 0.32 5.47 -8.11
C VAL A 266 1.51 4.92 -7.32
N ILE A 267 2.11 5.80 -6.52
CA ILE A 267 3.14 5.45 -5.54
C ILE A 267 2.48 5.58 -4.17
N ASP A 268 2.37 4.48 -3.45
CA ASP A 268 2.00 4.50 -2.04
C ASP A 268 3.22 4.86 -1.18
N GLN A 269 3.03 5.72 -0.19
CA GLN A 269 4.01 6.10 0.83
C GLN A 269 3.38 6.11 2.23
N THR A 270 2.21 5.48 2.40
CA THR A 270 1.45 5.39 3.66
C THR A 270 2.32 4.82 4.77
N VAL A 271 2.22 5.37 5.98
CA VAL A 271 2.94 4.86 7.17
C VAL A 271 1.94 4.70 8.30
N ASP A 272 1.96 3.52 8.93
CA ASP A 272 0.96 3.09 9.91
C ASP A 272 -0.47 3.25 9.35
N LEU A 273 -1.27 4.11 10.00
CA LEU A 273 -2.64 4.45 9.64
C LEU A 273 -2.75 5.79 8.86
N GLU A 274 -1.63 6.45 8.53
CA GLU A 274 -1.61 7.78 7.90
C GLU A 274 -1.35 7.68 6.37
N PRO A 275 -2.39 7.82 5.51
CA PRO A 275 -2.29 7.56 4.08
C PRO A 275 -1.47 8.62 3.34
N GLN A 276 -0.60 8.20 2.42
CA GLN A 276 0.24 9.10 1.62
C GLN A 276 0.43 8.59 0.17
N LEU A 277 -0.63 8.67 -0.63
CA LEU A 277 -0.61 8.31 -2.05
C LEU A 277 -0.14 9.48 -2.93
N ARG A 278 0.79 9.22 -3.86
CA ARG A 278 1.12 10.14 -4.96
C ARG A 278 0.64 9.58 -6.29
N VAL A 279 -0.17 10.35 -7.01
CA VAL A 279 -0.74 9.97 -8.31
C VAL A 279 -0.15 10.85 -9.41
N TYR A 280 0.43 10.24 -10.43
CA TYR A 280 1.06 10.92 -11.55
C TYR A 280 0.35 10.57 -12.87
N GLN A 281 -0.03 11.62 -13.61
CA GLN A 281 -0.55 11.50 -14.96
C GLN A 281 0.58 11.56 -15.99
N VAL A 282 0.44 10.74 -17.04
CA VAL A 282 1.27 10.79 -18.24
C VAL A 282 0.84 11.98 -19.08
N GLN A 283 1.71 12.96 -19.27
CA GLN A 283 1.44 14.16 -20.07
C GLN A 283 2.40 14.24 -21.26
N ALA A 284 1.86 14.53 -22.44
CA ALA A 284 2.67 14.80 -23.62
C ALA A 284 3.34 16.19 -23.52
N THR A 285 4.58 16.31 -23.99
CA THR A 285 5.34 17.57 -24.01
C THR A 285 5.70 17.97 -25.44
N ASN A 286 6.08 19.25 -25.62
CA ASN A 286 6.57 19.76 -26.91
C ASN A 286 8.06 19.46 -27.17
N PHE A 287 8.76 18.75 -26.27
CA PHE A 287 10.19 18.45 -26.42
C PHE A 287 10.41 17.20 -27.27
N TYR A 288 11.07 17.36 -28.42
CA TYR A 288 11.23 16.30 -29.43
C TYR A 288 11.88 15.00 -28.90
N LEU A 289 12.89 15.12 -28.03
CA LEU A 289 13.59 13.98 -27.42
C LEU A 289 12.82 13.39 -26.23
N ASN A 290 12.15 14.24 -25.44
CA ASN A 290 11.43 13.87 -24.22
C ASN A 290 9.93 14.21 -24.35
N PRO A 291 9.19 13.54 -25.26
CA PRO A 291 7.82 13.92 -25.61
C PRO A 291 6.78 13.53 -24.54
N ILE A 292 7.20 12.95 -23.42
CA ILE A 292 6.35 12.54 -22.30
C ILE A 292 7.00 12.97 -20.98
N GLN A 293 6.18 13.38 -20.01
CA GLN A 293 6.56 13.59 -18.62
C GLN A 293 5.53 12.97 -17.67
N LEU A 294 5.93 12.66 -16.45
CA LEU A 294 5.02 12.32 -15.34
C LEU A 294 4.71 13.59 -14.54
N THR A 295 3.44 13.88 -14.30
CA THR A 295 2.99 15.09 -13.58
C THR A 295 2.08 14.71 -12.42
N GLU A 296 2.47 15.09 -11.19
CA GLU A 296 1.68 14.87 -9.96
C GLU A 296 0.31 15.57 -10.08
N ILE A 297 -0.78 14.87 -9.79
CA ILE A 297 -2.11 15.46 -9.59
C ILE A 297 -2.13 16.18 -8.23
N SER A 298 -1.40 17.29 -8.15
CA SER A 298 -1.14 17.95 -6.87
C SER A 298 -2.36 18.73 -6.37
N LEU A 299 -2.74 18.51 -5.12
CA LEU A 299 -3.81 19.27 -4.45
C LEU A 299 -3.34 20.66 -3.98
N LYS A 300 -2.03 20.96 -4.09
CA LYS A 300 -1.40 22.19 -3.56
C LYS A 300 -1.97 23.49 -4.18
N THR A 301 -2.38 23.43 -5.45
CA THR A 301 -2.94 24.55 -6.21
C THR A 301 -4.34 24.17 -6.71
N PRO A 302 -5.40 24.96 -6.45
CA PRO A 302 -6.75 24.62 -6.89
C PRO A 302 -6.88 24.70 -8.42
N ALA A 303 -7.28 23.60 -9.05
CA ALA A 303 -7.55 23.57 -10.49
C ALA A 303 -8.90 24.23 -10.88
N PHE A 304 -9.74 24.54 -9.89
CA PHE A 304 -11.00 25.26 -10.06
C PHE A 304 -11.08 26.47 -9.12
N GLN A 305 -11.58 27.59 -9.63
CA GLN A 305 -11.59 28.89 -8.93
C GLN A 305 -12.95 29.13 -8.25
N ASP A 306 -13.22 28.36 -7.21
CA ASP A 306 -14.40 28.46 -6.34
C ASP A 306 -13.97 28.31 -4.87
N SER A 307 -14.62 29.04 -3.96
CA SER A 307 -14.24 29.06 -2.54
C SER A 307 -14.55 27.74 -1.82
N ALA A 308 -15.69 27.10 -2.09
CA ALA A 308 -16.04 25.83 -1.47
C ALA A 308 -15.14 24.70 -1.97
N PHE A 309 -14.76 24.72 -3.26
CA PHE A 309 -13.74 23.82 -3.81
C PHE A 309 -12.37 24.03 -3.15
N GLN A 310 -11.95 25.29 -2.93
CA GLN A 310 -10.70 25.62 -2.25
C GLN A 310 -10.70 25.20 -0.78
N ASP A 311 -11.80 25.39 -0.06
CA ASP A 311 -11.96 24.94 1.32
C ASP A 311 -12.02 23.40 1.43
N ALA A 312 -12.63 22.71 0.47
CA ALA A 312 -12.60 21.24 0.39
C ALA A 312 -11.16 20.71 0.14
N LEU A 313 -10.40 21.34 -0.77
CA LEU A 313 -8.97 21.02 -0.93
C LEU A 313 -8.16 21.34 0.33
N LEU A 314 -8.52 22.38 1.09
CA LEU A 314 -7.85 22.73 2.35
C LEU A 314 -8.03 21.63 3.40
N ILE A 315 -9.23 21.09 3.60
CA ILE A 315 -9.44 19.99 4.56
C ILE A 315 -8.84 18.66 4.06
N ALA A 316 -8.93 18.35 2.77
CA ALA A 316 -8.26 17.18 2.17
C ALA A 316 -6.75 17.20 2.45
N ARG A 317 -6.08 18.33 2.18
CA ARG A 317 -4.65 18.53 2.41
C ARG A 317 -4.19 18.47 3.87
N ASN A 318 -5.12 18.52 4.83
CA ASN A 318 -4.84 18.31 6.24
C ASN A 318 -5.21 16.88 6.69
N GLY A 319 -5.49 15.97 5.75
CA GLY A 319 -5.77 14.56 6.02
C GLY A 319 -7.22 14.24 6.38
N LEU A 320 -8.19 15.04 5.93
CA LEU A 320 -9.63 14.80 6.11
C LEU A 320 -10.30 14.47 4.78
N TRP A 321 -10.01 13.27 4.28
CA TRP A 321 -10.28 12.87 2.91
C TRP A 321 -11.77 12.65 2.62
N THR A 322 -12.48 11.91 3.47
CA THR A 322 -13.91 11.62 3.26
C THR A 322 -14.81 12.86 3.41
N PRO A 323 -14.69 13.70 4.46
CA PRO A 323 -15.39 14.98 4.53
C PRO A 323 -15.10 15.93 3.35
N ALA A 324 -13.89 15.88 2.78
CA ALA A 324 -13.58 16.63 1.56
C ALA A 324 -14.31 16.05 0.34
N PHE A 325 -14.30 14.72 0.18
CA PHE A 325 -14.96 14.05 -0.93
C PHE A 325 -16.48 14.25 -0.92
N GLU A 326 -17.14 14.09 0.23
CA GLU A 326 -18.57 14.37 0.42
C GLU A 326 -18.93 15.80 0.01
N TRP A 327 -18.12 16.77 0.41
CA TRP A 327 -18.34 18.17 0.06
C TRP A 327 -18.11 18.45 -1.43
N LEU A 328 -17.08 17.85 -2.03
CA LEU A 328 -16.83 17.94 -3.48
C LEU A 328 -17.98 17.35 -4.30
N GLN A 329 -18.55 16.20 -3.90
CA GLN A 329 -19.78 15.67 -4.51
C GLN A 329 -20.98 16.62 -4.38
N PHE A 330 -21.12 17.32 -3.24
CA PHE A 330 -22.20 18.29 -3.05
C PHE A 330 -22.02 19.53 -3.94
N ILE A 331 -20.79 20.01 -4.11
CA ILE A 331 -20.44 21.10 -5.04
C ILE A 331 -20.71 20.67 -6.48
N GLU A 332 -20.30 19.45 -6.87
CA GLU A 332 -20.55 18.89 -8.21
C GLU A 332 -22.04 18.86 -8.55
N LYS A 333 -22.88 18.36 -7.62
CA LYS A 333 -24.35 18.29 -7.77
C LYS A 333 -25.01 19.67 -7.94
N GLN A 334 -24.35 20.76 -7.55
CA GLN A 334 -24.83 22.13 -7.79
C GLN A 334 -24.37 22.71 -9.15
N GLN A 335 -23.30 22.18 -9.75
CA GLN A 335 -22.76 22.69 -11.01
C GLN A 335 -23.45 22.10 -12.24
N LYS A 336 -24.11 22.96 -13.02
CA LYS A 336 -24.80 22.59 -14.27
C LYS A 336 -23.87 22.24 -15.45
N GLY A 337 -22.57 22.06 -15.21
CA GLY A 337 -21.56 21.78 -16.23
C GLY A 337 -20.47 20.77 -15.84
N GLY A 338 -20.52 20.23 -14.61
CA GLY A 338 -19.44 19.39 -14.05
C GLY A 338 -18.13 20.14 -13.81
N PHE A 339 -17.15 19.47 -13.19
CA PHE A 339 -15.82 20.03 -12.98
C PHE A 339 -14.97 20.00 -14.26
N PRO A 340 -14.08 21.00 -14.49
CA PRO A 340 -13.04 20.90 -15.51
C PRO A 340 -12.14 19.68 -15.28
N PRO A 341 -11.57 19.04 -16.32
CA PRO A 341 -10.83 17.77 -16.17
C PRO A 341 -9.71 17.78 -15.13
N ALA A 342 -8.95 18.87 -15.00
CA ALA A 342 -7.90 19.01 -14.00
C ALA A 342 -8.44 19.12 -12.55
N ALA A 343 -9.66 19.64 -12.38
CA ALA A 343 -10.34 19.67 -11.09
C ALA A 343 -11.02 18.33 -10.78
N GLN A 344 -11.59 17.66 -11.79
CA GLN A 344 -12.07 16.29 -11.64
C GLN A 344 -10.93 15.33 -11.23
N ALA A 345 -9.73 15.49 -11.79
CA ALA A 345 -8.56 14.73 -11.37
C ALA A 345 -8.22 14.93 -9.87
N GLN A 346 -8.36 16.16 -9.35
CA GLN A 346 -8.19 16.43 -7.91
C GLN A 346 -9.30 15.78 -7.06
N VAL A 347 -10.55 15.77 -7.55
CA VAL A 347 -11.67 15.04 -6.91
C VAL A 347 -11.43 13.53 -6.91
N ASP A 348 -10.95 12.96 -8.03
CA ASP A 348 -10.67 11.53 -8.18
C ASP A 348 -9.51 11.05 -7.28
N VAL A 349 -8.49 11.90 -7.05
CA VAL A 349 -7.45 11.61 -6.04
C VAL A 349 -8.03 11.67 -4.62
N ILE A 350 -8.83 12.69 -4.30
CA ILE A 350 -9.45 12.80 -2.97
C ILE A 350 -10.43 11.64 -2.71
N ARG A 351 -11.12 11.15 -3.76
CA ARG A 351 -11.92 9.92 -3.75
C ARG A 351 -11.07 8.70 -3.42
N LEU A 352 -9.92 8.51 -4.09
CA LEU A 352 -9.02 7.37 -3.83
C LEU A 352 -8.55 7.35 -2.36
N TYR A 353 -8.15 8.50 -1.82
CA TYR A 353 -7.79 8.64 -0.41
C TYR A 353 -8.98 8.40 0.54
N SER A 354 -10.17 8.91 0.22
CA SER A 354 -11.40 8.73 1.00
C SER A 354 -11.83 7.26 1.07
N GLN A 355 -11.68 6.51 -0.03
CA GLN A 355 -11.92 5.07 -0.05
C GLN A 355 -10.94 4.36 0.91
N LEU A 356 -9.64 4.65 0.83
CA LEU A 356 -8.62 4.07 1.71
C LEU A 356 -8.90 4.35 3.20
N THR A 357 -9.26 5.58 3.58
CA THR A 357 -9.57 5.89 4.99
C THR A 357 -10.92 5.36 5.46
N THR A 358 -11.90 5.23 4.55
CA THR A 358 -13.18 4.57 4.86
C THR A 358 -12.98 3.08 5.12
N ASP A 359 -12.31 2.37 4.21
CA ASP A 359 -12.01 0.95 4.35
C ASP A 359 -11.23 0.68 5.65
N GLN A 360 -10.29 1.57 6.01
CA GLN A 360 -9.53 1.54 7.25
C GLN A 360 -10.37 1.84 8.50
N ALA A 361 -11.34 2.76 8.44
CA ALA A 361 -12.23 3.08 9.56
C ALA A 361 -13.34 2.03 9.78
N ASP A 362 -13.63 1.20 8.78
CA ASP A 362 -14.61 0.11 8.88
C ASP A 362 -13.97 -1.27 9.19
N ILE A 363 -12.66 -1.31 9.47
CA ILE A 363 -12.02 -2.46 10.13
C ILE A 363 -12.51 -2.59 11.58
N SER A 364 -12.86 -3.81 12.00
CA SER A 364 -13.08 -4.14 13.41
C SER A 364 -11.72 -4.23 14.11
N TRP A 365 -11.37 -3.20 14.88
CA TRP A 365 -10.02 -3.01 15.42
C TRP A 365 -9.80 -3.70 16.76
N ALA A 366 -8.58 -4.21 16.98
CA ALA A 366 -8.20 -4.91 18.21
C ALA A 366 -7.87 -3.98 19.40
N SER A 367 -7.96 -2.66 19.23
CA SER A 367 -7.92 -1.68 20.32
C SER A 367 -8.83 -0.47 20.03
N PRO A 368 -9.56 0.04 21.05
CA PRO A 368 -10.26 1.32 20.97
C PRO A 368 -9.37 2.51 20.60
N SER A 369 -8.08 2.51 20.94
CA SER A 369 -7.17 3.62 20.58
C SER A 369 -6.89 3.67 19.07
N GLN A 370 -6.68 2.50 18.47
CA GLN A 370 -6.44 2.33 17.04
C GLN A 370 -7.73 2.61 16.24
N GLN A 371 -8.89 2.20 16.78
CA GLN A 371 -10.21 2.55 16.24
C GLN A 371 -10.46 4.06 16.27
N VAL A 372 -10.23 4.73 17.41
CA VAL A 372 -10.31 6.19 17.52
C VAL A 372 -9.41 6.87 16.50
N LEU A 373 -8.17 6.41 16.32
CA LEU A 373 -7.25 7.00 15.35
C LEU A 373 -7.74 6.82 13.90
N ALA A 374 -8.21 5.64 13.51
CA ALA A 374 -8.75 5.42 12.17
C ALA A 374 -10.00 6.29 11.89
N GLU A 375 -10.93 6.37 12.84
CA GLU A 375 -12.12 7.22 12.76
C GLU A 375 -11.78 8.71 12.69
N LEU A 376 -10.74 9.17 13.40
CA LEU A 376 -10.23 10.55 13.33
C LEU A 376 -9.51 10.86 12.01
N ILE A 377 -8.85 9.87 11.42
CA ILE A 377 -8.15 10.00 10.12
C ILE A 377 -9.16 10.06 8.97
N ASP A 378 -10.23 9.26 8.99
CA ASP A 378 -11.33 9.40 8.02
C ASP A 378 -12.17 10.67 8.25
N GLY A 379 -12.15 11.23 9.48
CA GLY A 379 -12.89 12.45 9.84
C GLY A 379 -14.31 12.18 10.35
N ARG A 380 -14.54 10.99 10.88
CA ARG A 380 -15.79 10.49 11.50
C ARG A 380 -15.85 10.84 13.00
N TRP A 381 -15.57 12.10 13.32
CA TRP A 381 -15.36 12.63 14.68
C TRP A 381 -16.37 12.16 15.75
N ALA A 382 -17.65 11.99 15.39
CA ALA A 382 -18.71 11.53 16.28
C ALA A 382 -18.62 10.01 16.59
N LYS A 383 -18.24 9.16 15.62
CA LYS A 383 -18.03 7.72 15.84
C LYS A 383 -16.74 7.48 16.64
N ALA A 384 -15.67 8.25 16.36
CA ALA A 384 -14.49 8.30 17.24
C ALA A 384 -14.86 8.68 18.69
N LEU A 385 -15.70 9.70 18.88
CA LEU A 385 -16.12 10.17 20.20
C LEU A 385 -16.96 9.11 20.94
N GLN A 386 -17.88 8.44 20.24
CA GLN A 386 -18.66 7.33 20.76
C GLN A 386 -17.76 6.18 21.26
N VAL A 387 -16.66 5.86 20.56
CA VAL A 387 -15.67 4.86 21.01
C VAL A 387 -14.95 5.33 22.27
N PHE A 388 -14.46 6.57 22.31
CA PHE A 388 -13.82 7.13 23.53
C PHE A 388 -14.74 7.12 24.75
N GLU A 389 -16.02 7.47 24.58
CA GLU A 389 -17.05 7.42 25.63
C GLU A 389 -17.37 5.98 26.07
N ALA A 390 -17.40 5.03 25.14
CA ALA A 390 -17.65 3.61 25.43
C ALA A 390 -16.45 2.89 26.08
N SER A 391 -15.23 3.44 25.94
CA SER A 391 -13.99 2.80 26.41
C SER A 391 -13.25 3.63 27.48
N PRO A 392 -13.87 3.98 28.63
CA PRO A 392 -13.22 4.76 29.69
C PRO A 392 -11.99 4.05 30.29
N GLN A 393 -11.93 2.71 30.25
CA GLN A 393 -10.76 1.95 30.70
C GLN A 393 -9.52 2.12 29.79
N ASN A 394 -9.73 2.46 28.51
CA ASN A 394 -8.67 2.71 27.52
C ASN A 394 -8.36 4.21 27.37
N ALA A 395 -8.97 5.08 28.19
CA ALA A 395 -8.78 6.52 28.06
C ALA A 395 -7.31 6.96 28.22
N GLN A 396 -6.52 6.25 29.05
CA GLN A 396 -5.07 6.48 29.19
C GLN A 396 -4.27 6.03 27.96
N GLU A 397 -4.70 4.99 27.26
CA GLU A 397 -4.11 4.54 25.99
C GLU A 397 -4.37 5.59 24.89
N ILE A 398 -5.62 6.06 24.80
CA ILE A 398 -6.04 7.13 23.90
C ILE A 398 -5.32 8.45 24.22
N ALA A 399 -5.20 8.83 25.50
CA ALA A 399 -4.45 10.00 25.93
C ALA A 399 -2.96 9.92 25.55
N THR A 400 -2.36 8.72 25.66
CA THR A 400 -0.98 8.47 25.23
C THR A 400 -0.84 8.65 23.72
N LEU A 401 -1.79 8.15 22.93
CA LEU A 401 -1.85 8.33 21.48
C LEU A 401 -1.99 9.81 21.07
N LEU A 402 -2.94 10.55 21.68
CA LEU A 402 -3.12 11.98 21.43
C LEU A 402 -1.89 12.82 21.81
N LYS A 403 -1.16 12.39 22.86
CA LYS A 403 0.07 13.02 23.33
C LYS A 403 1.29 12.70 22.45
N ALA A 404 1.28 11.54 21.78
CA ALA A 404 2.34 11.10 20.87
C ALA A 404 2.20 11.68 19.44
N ASP A 405 1.00 12.07 19.01
CA ASP A 405 0.82 12.71 17.70
C ASP A 405 1.62 14.02 17.58
N THR A 406 2.39 14.12 16.50
CA THR A 406 3.28 15.26 16.19
C THR A 406 2.53 16.48 15.63
N GLY A 407 1.21 16.54 15.80
CA GLY A 407 0.35 17.64 15.40
C GLY A 407 -0.50 17.39 14.15
N ARG A 408 -0.53 16.16 13.60
CA ARG A 408 -1.38 15.80 12.45
C ARG A 408 -2.86 15.88 12.83
N LEU A 409 -3.24 15.34 14.00
CA LEU A 409 -4.60 15.42 14.53
C LEU A 409 -4.99 16.86 14.86
N TRP A 410 -4.04 17.67 15.36
CA TRP A 410 -4.27 19.10 15.59
C TRP A 410 -4.51 19.87 14.28
N ASN A 411 -3.71 19.62 13.23
CA ASN A 411 -3.90 20.25 11.92
C ASN A 411 -5.25 19.87 11.30
N ARG A 412 -5.69 18.60 11.45
CA ARG A 412 -7.05 18.14 11.09
C ARG A 412 -8.13 18.99 11.79
N THR A 413 -8.10 19.11 13.12
CA THR A 413 -9.14 19.87 13.85
C THR A 413 -9.14 21.35 13.49
N VAL A 414 -7.97 21.98 13.33
CA VAL A 414 -7.86 23.39 12.91
C VAL A 414 -8.41 23.61 11.50
N ALA A 415 -8.14 22.71 10.55
CA ALA A 415 -8.69 22.81 9.20
C ALA A 415 -10.22 22.65 9.20
N ALA A 416 -10.74 21.65 9.92
CA ALA A 416 -12.18 21.42 10.05
C ALA A 416 -12.92 22.58 10.74
N LEU A 417 -12.37 23.15 11.82
CA LEU A 417 -12.96 24.31 12.53
C LEU A 417 -12.82 25.61 11.74
N ARG A 418 -11.80 25.75 10.87
CA ARG A 418 -11.71 26.90 9.95
C ARG A 418 -12.84 26.92 8.92
N VAL A 419 -13.24 25.75 8.44
CA VAL A 419 -14.39 25.58 7.52
C VAL A 419 -15.73 25.69 8.26
N ASN A 420 -15.87 24.97 9.38
CA ASN A 420 -17.10 24.94 10.17
C ASN A 420 -16.79 25.15 11.68
N PRO A 421 -16.72 26.40 12.15
CA PRO A 421 -16.34 26.72 13.52
C PRO A 421 -17.28 26.21 14.61
N ILE A 422 -18.47 25.72 14.25
CA ILE A 422 -19.53 25.31 15.18
C ILE A 422 -19.71 23.78 15.29
N ARG A 423 -18.84 22.98 14.65
CA ARG A 423 -18.93 21.52 14.71
C ARG A 423 -18.45 20.99 16.07
N GLN A 424 -19.41 20.69 16.94
CA GLN A 424 -19.20 20.35 18.35
C GLN A 424 -18.23 19.17 18.56
N ASP A 425 -18.39 18.07 17.83
CA ASP A 425 -17.48 16.90 17.92
C ASP A 425 -16.00 17.28 17.66
N VAL A 426 -15.74 18.24 16.76
CA VAL A 426 -14.37 18.72 16.49
C VAL A 426 -13.88 19.67 17.58
N GLN A 427 -14.77 20.46 18.20
CA GLN A 427 -14.44 21.25 19.39
C GLN A 427 -14.08 20.34 20.58
N VAL A 428 -14.75 19.19 20.74
CA VAL A 428 -14.40 18.17 21.74
C VAL A 428 -13.00 17.62 21.46
N TRP A 429 -12.76 17.08 20.26
CA TRP A 429 -11.47 16.46 19.93
C TRP A 429 -10.29 17.43 19.99
N ALA A 430 -10.46 18.67 19.52
CA ALA A 430 -9.45 19.71 19.68
C ALA A 430 -9.13 20.01 21.17
N THR A 431 -10.14 19.96 22.05
CA THR A 431 -9.96 20.14 23.49
C THR A 431 -9.24 18.94 24.13
N LEU A 432 -9.60 17.70 23.76
CA LEU A 432 -8.93 16.49 24.25
C LEU A 432 -7.45 16.42 23.80
N ILE A 433 -7.15 16.75 22.54
CA ILE A 433 -5.77 16.86 22.01
C ILE A 433 -4.97 17.89 22.82
N LEU A 434 -5.53 19.09 23.04
CA LEU A 434 -4.86 20.12 23.85
C LEU A 434 -4.67 19.71 25.32
N ALA A 435 -5.59 18.92 25.89
CA ALA A 435 -5.45 18.44 27.25
C ALA A 435 -4.31 17.42 27.38
N ALA A 436 -4.27 16.41 26.49
CA ALA A 436 -3.23 15.38 26.45
C ALA A 436 -1.83 15.96 26.18
N GLN A 437 -1.72 16.95 25.29
CA GLN A 437 -0.45 17.55 24.89
C GLN A 437 0.01 18.75 25.74
N GLN A 438 -0.92 19.58 26.24
CA GLN A 438 -0.63 20.91 26.79
C GLN A 438 -1.36 21.21 28.12
N GLY A 439 -2.08 20.23 28.68
CA GLY A 439 -2.72 20.30 30.00
C GLY A 439 -4.13 20.91 30.00
N GLU A 440 -4.95 20.45 30.93
CA GLU A 440 -6.38 20.74 31.01
C GLU A 440 -6.72 22.24 31.11
N GLN A 441 -5.89 23.04 31.80
CA GLN A 441 -6.08 24.50 31.91
C GLN A 441 -6.05 25.19 30.54
N ARG A 442 -5.15 24.75 29.66
CA ARG A 442 -4.97 25.32 28.32
C ARG A 442 -6.06 24.86 27.36
N ALA A 443 -6.48 23.60 27.47
CA ALA A 443 -7.66 23.06 26.81
C ALA A 443 -8.94 23.83 27.18
N ASN A 444 -9.23 24.01 28.47
CA ASN A 444 -10.36 24.80 28.96
C ASN A 444 -10.33 26.25 28.46
N SER A 445 -9.15 26.88 28.42
CA SER A 445 -8.98 28.26 27.97
C SER A 445 -9.23 28.40 26.46
N TRP A 446 -8.81 27.41 25.66
CA TRP A 446 -9.09 27.36 24.23
C TRP A 446 -10.56 27.06 23.93
N LEU A 447 -11.18 26.13 24.66
CA LEU A 447 -12.60 25.80 24.49
C LEU A 447 -13.50 27.01 24.76
N LYS A 448 -13.18 27.79 25.81
CA LYS A 448 -13.89 29.03 26.17
C LYS A 448 -13.71 30.18 25.18
N SER A 449 -12.74 30.12 24.26
CA SER A 449 -12.58 31.10 23.19
C SER A 449 -13.26 30.71 21.87
N GLN A 450 -13.88 29.51 21.79
CA GLN A 450 -14.56 29.07 20.57
C GLN A 450 -15.89 29.80 20.33
N PRO A 451 -16.23 30.11 19.06
CA PRO A 451 -17.45 30.84 18.74
C PRO A 451 -18.71 30.01 19.03
N LYS A 452 -19.70 30.64 19.67
CA LYS A 452 -21.04 30.09 19.96
C LYS A 452 -21.05 28.84 20.86
N ILE A 453 -20.06 28.64 21.73
CA ILE A 453 -20.11 27.59 22.74
C ILE A 453 -21.32 27.75 23.67
N THR A 454 -22.03 26.66 23.95
CA THR A 454 -23.19 26.63 24.87
C THR A 454 -22.77 26.11 26.24
N PRO A 455 -23.46 26.50 27.35
CA PRO A 455 -23.16 25.97 28.68
C PRO A 455 -23.26 24.44 28.76
N ALA A 456 -24.20 23.83 28.03
CA ALA A 456 -24.36 22.38 27.97
C ALA A 456 -23.18 21.70 27.25
N HIS A 457 -22.70 22.25 26.13
CA HIS A 457 -21.54 21.71 25.43
C HIS A 457 -20.25 21.88 26.25
N LEU A 458 -20.08 23.02 26.92
CA LEU A 458 -18.95 23.26 27.83
C LEU A 458 -18.96 22.26 29.00
N ALA A 459 -20.10 22.05 29.65
CA ALA A 459 -20.23 21.08 30.74
C ALA A 459 -19.98 19.63 30.27
N TYR A 460 -20.44 19.28 29.08
CA TYR A 460 -20.20 17.98 28.45
C TYR A 460 -18.70 17.69 28.25
N VAL A 461 -17.95 18.61 27.62
CA VAL A 461 -16.50 18.43 27.43
C VAL A 461 -15.75 18.39 28.78
N GLN A 462 -16.25 19.08 29.81
CA GLN A 462 -15.68 19.02 31.16
C GLN A 462 -15.87 17.67 31.88
N VAL A 463 -16.80 16.81 31.44
CA VAL A 463 -16.91 15.41 31.93
C VAL A 463 -15.87 14.51 31.27
N LEU A 464 -15.51 14.78 30.01
CA LEU A 464 -14.55 13.98 29.23
C LEU A 464 -13.08 14.24 29.61
N LEU A 465 -12.79 15.40 30.20
CA LEU A 465 -11.42 15.83 30.55
C LEU A 465 -10.78 15.06 31.73
N PRO A 466 -11.49 14.71 32.82
CA PRO A 466 -10.99 13.79 33.84
C PRO A 466 -10.88 12.34 33.33
N GLN A 467 -11.82 11.89 32.49
CA GLN A 467 -11.78 10.56 31.88
C GLN A 467 -10.49 10.34 31.09
N LEU A 468 -10.04 11.35 30.32
CA LEU A 468 -8.77 11.33 29.59
C LEU A 468 -7.52 11.19 30.48
N GLN A 469 -7.59 11.50 31.77
CA GLN A 469 -6.43 11.54 32.68
C GLN A 469 -6.28 10.28 33.56
N GLY A 470 -7.24 9.35 33.54
CA GLY A 470 -7.11 8.04 34.23
C GLY A 470 -6.94 8.13 35.75
N GLU A 471 -7.49 9.16 36.40
CA GLU A 471 -7.15 9.58 37.78
C GLU A 471 -7.47 8.60 38.93
N GLU A 472 -7.87 7.35 38.67
CA GLU A 472 -8.04 6.33 39.73
C GLU A 472 -6.74 5.57 40.10
N ALA A 473 -5.68 5.58 39.27
CA ALA A 473 -4.50 4.74 39.51
C ALA A 473 -3.15 5.28 38.99
N THR A 474 -2.47 6.17 39.73
CA THR A 474 -1.00 6.30 39.59
C THR A 474 -0.31 6.86 40.85
N ALA A 475 0.35 5.99 41.63
CA ALA A 475 1.22 6.40 42.73
C ALA A 475 2.45 5.49 42.88
N GLN A 476 3.63 6.06 42.63
CA GLN A 476 4.95 5.64 43.12
C GLN A 476 5.38 4.18 42.82
N ILE A 477 6.00 3.96 41.65
CA ILE A 477 6.75 2.72 41.36
C ILE A 477 8.25 2.99 41.47
N ALA A 478 8.88 2.39 42.49
CA ALA A 478 10.33 2.21 42.57
C ALA A 478 10.64 0.83 43.18
N ASN A 479 11.70 0.18 42.69
CA ASN A 479 12.24 -1.09 43.18
C ASN A 479 11.35 -2.35 43.06
N HIS A 480 10.29 -2.34 42.24
CA HIS A 480 9.52 -3.54 41.89
C HIS A 480 9.13 -3.53 40.40
N HIS A 481 8.94 -4.70 39.79
CA HIS A 481 8.48 -4.82 38.40
C HIS A 481 6.95 -4.66 38.29
N PRO A 482 6.42 -4.14 37.17
CA PRO A 482 4.97 -4.03 36.96
C PRO A 482 4.30 -5.41 36.88
N SER A 483 2.97 -5.42 37.05
CA SER A 483 2.15 -6.63 36.93
C SER A 483 2.20 -7.17 35.49
N GLN A 484 2.74 -8.39 35.35
CA GLN A 484 3.06 -9.16 34.14
C GLN A 484 2.05 -10.21 33.66
N VAL A 485 0.74 -10.13 33.94
CA VAL A 485 -0.13 -11.34 33.99
C VAL A 485 -1.21 -11.39 32.91
N MET A 486 -1.42 -12.57 32.31
CA MET A 486 -2.49 -12.86 31.34
C MET A 486 -3.24 -14.16 31.69
N GLY A 487 -4.57 -14.20 31.52
CA GLY A 487 -5.37 -15.40 31.82
C GLY A 487 -6.80 -15.42 31.26
N ALA A 488 -7.42 -16.59 31.19
CA ALA A 488 -8.85 -16.72 30.84
C ALA A 488 -9.74 -16.42 32.06
N VAL A 489 -10.87 -15.73 31.87
CA VAL A 489 -11.72 -15.23 32.97
C VAL A 489 -13.07 -15.93 33.01
N GLN A 490 -13.51 -16.26 34.23
CA GLN A 490 -14.84 -16.79 34.51
C GLN A 490 -15.48 -16.08 35.71
N PRO A 491 -16.68 -15.50 35.59
CA PRO A 491 -17.42 -15.01 36.75
C PRO A 491 -17.86 -16.17 37.65
N ILE A 492 -17.84 -15.95 38.97
CA ILE A 492 -18.30 -16.91 39.98
C ILE A 492 -19.20 -16.21 41.01
N ALA A 493 -20.24 -16.90 41.49
CA ALA A 493 -21.16 -16.33 42.48
C ALA A 493 -20.61 -16.38 43.91
N GLU A 494 -19.93 -17.47 44.27
CA GLU A 494 -19.48 -17.77 45.62
C GLU A 494 -17.98 -18.09 45.68
N ILE A 495 -17.37 -17.83 46.84
CA ILE A 495 -15.97 -18.17 47.15
C ILE A 495 -15.87 -18.86 48.50
N ASN A 496 -15.06 -19.92 48.57
CA ASN A 496 -14.59 -20.45 49.83
C ASN A 496 -13.29 -19.74 50.25
N SER A 497 -13.33 -18.91 51.29
CA SER A 497 -12.18 -18.09 51.68
C SER A 497 -10.96 -18.88 52.20
N SER A 498 -11.06 -20.19 52.49
CA SER A 498 -9.89 -21.01 52.85
C SER A 498 -8.96 -21.31 51.68
N ASP A 499 -9.50 -21.28 50.45
CA ASP A 499 -8.82 -21.84 49.27
C ASP A 499 -7.90 -20.82 48.59
N TRP A 500 -7.85 -19.60 49.12
CA TRP A 500 -7.25 -18.41 48.50
C TRP A 500 -6.18 -17.78 49.41
N LEU A 501 -4.98 -17.62 48.84
CA LEU A 501 -3.83 -16.94 49.44
C LEU A 501 -4.01 -15.41 49.36
N LYS A 502 -4.30 -14.81 50.51
CA LYS A 502 -4.51 -13.37 50.69
C LYS A 502 -3.19 -12.62 50.99
N PRO A 503 -3.07 -11.33 50.65
CA PRO A 503 -1.86 -10.54 50.95
C PRO A 503 -1.66 -10.34 52.47
N ASP A 504 -2.72 -10.05 53.21
CA ASP A 504 -2.80 -10.22 54.66
C ASP A 504 -3.84 -11.31 55.00
N ARG A 505 -3.51 -12.16 55.98
CA ARG A 505 -4.40 -13.22 56.49
C ARG A 505 -5.68 -12.64 57.09
N ASN A 506 -5.61 -11.42 57.66
CA ASN A 506 -6.75 -10.75 58.28
C ASN A 506 -7.69 -10.07 57.26
N THR A 507 -7.33 -9.98 55.98
CA THR A 507 -8.21 -9.38 54.97
C THR A 507 -9.48 -10.21 54.78
N ASN A 508 -10.65 -9.59 54.94
CA ASN A 508 -11.91 -10.21 54.55
C ASN A 508 -12.13 -10.10 53.05
N LEU A 509 -12.48 -11.22 52.40
CA LEU A 509 -12.81 -11.25 50.98
C LEU A 509 -14.30 -10.93 50.81
N THR A 510 -14.61 -9.64 50.75
CA THR A 510 -15.98 -9.11 50.58
C THR A 510 -16.07 -8.29 49.29
N LEU A 511 -17.17 -8.44 48.56
CA LEU A 511 -17.51 -7.55 47.44
C LEU A 511 -18.00 -6.21 47.97
N ILE A 512 -17.70 -5.14 47.24
CA ILE A 512 -18.32 -3.82 47.39
C ILE A 512 -19.54 -3.77 46.45
N ASN A 513 -20.52 -2.89 46.73
CA ASN A 513 -21.81 -2.81 46.02
C ASN A 513 -21.66 -2.95 44.49
N ASN A 514 -22.49 -3.80 43.89
CA ASN A 514 -22.57 -4.12 42.45
C ASN A 514 -21.30 -4.75 41.82
N GLN A 515 -20.32 -5.20 42.61
CA GLN A 515 -19.20 -5.99 42.11
C GLN A 515 -19.57 -7.48 41.96
N THR A 516 -18.86 -8.17 41.06
CA THR A 516 -18.89 -9.64 40.87
C THR A 516 -17.50 -10.22 41.13
N TRP A 517 -17.43 -11.47 41.61
CA TRP A 517 -16.18 -12.21 41.69
C TRP A 517 -15.78 -12.80 40.34
N TYR A 518 -14.52 -12.57 39.95
CA TYR A 518 -13.91 -13.10 38.76
C TYR A 518 -12.78 -14.06 39.13
N ARG A 519 -12.86 -15.31 38.65
CA ARG A 519 -11.75 -16.25 38.65
C ARG A 519 -11.00 -16.12 37.34
N ILE A 520 -9.77 -15.62 37.40
CA ILE A 520 -8.83 -15.66 36.28
C ILE A 520 -8.01 -16.94 36.41
N GLU A 521 -7.92 -17.75 35.36
CA GLU A 521 -6.92 -18.82 35.25
C GLU A 521 -5.75 -18.34 34.41
N VAL A 522 -4.59 -18.22 35.03
CA VAL A 522 -3.40 -17.61 34.41
C VAL A 522 -2.89 -18.52 33.29
N SER A 523 -2.81 -17.98 32.07
CA SER A 523 -2.23 -18.65 30.91
C SER A 523 -0.71 -18.50 30.91
N THR A 524 -0.24 -17.28 31.17
CA THR A 524 1.17 -16.90 31.21
C THR A 524 1.39 -15.67 32.10
N PHE A 525 2.59 -15.51 32.64
CA PHE A 525 3.03 -14.28 33.29
C PHE A 525 4.54 -14.07 33.18
N ASN A 526 5.00 -12.83 33.34
CA ASN A 526 6.43 -12.51 33.49
C ASN A 526 6.84 -12.51 34.97
N ASP A 527 7.87 -13.28 35.33
CA ASP A 527 8.42 -13.37 36.71
C ASP A 527 9.39 -12.23 37.08
N GLY A 528 9.46 -11.19 36.25
CA GLY A 528 10.40 -10.08 36.35
C GLY A 528 11.73 -10.34 35.63
N GLN A 529 11.98 -11.57 35.17
CA GLN A 529 13.15 -11.96 34.37
C GLN A 529 12.77 -12.64 33.05
N ARG A 530 11.65 -13.37 33.01
CA ARG A 530 11.20 -14.17 31.88
C ARG A 530 9.69 -14.46 31.92
N TRP A 531 9.15 -14.74 30.74
CA TRP A 531 7.81 -15.29 30.59
C TRP A 531 7.76 -16.77 30.99
N LEU A 532 6.75 -17.11 31.79
CA LEU A 532 6.40 -18.46 32.22
C LEU A 532 4.99 -18.81 31.73
N SER A 533 4.75 -20.05 31.34
CA SER A 533 3.45 -20.51 30.81
C SER A 533 2.88 -21.66 31.63
N SER A 534 1.55 -21.76 31.64
CA SER A 534 0.82 -22.87 32.24
C SER A 534 1.13 -24.20 31.52
N PRO A 535 1.29 -25.35 32.22
CA PRO A 535 1.11 -25.54 33.66
C PRO A 535 2.38 -25.20 34.46
N PHE A 536 2.24 -24.37 35.48
CA PHE A 536 3.29 -23.84 36.36
C PHE A 536 3.79 -24.86 37.40
N ARG A 537 4.11 -26.09 36.96
CA ARG A 537 4.60 -27.19 37.82
C ARG A 537 5.97 -26.93 38.45
N ASN A 538 6.74 -26.00 37.86
CA ASN A 538 8.11 -25.70 38.27
C ASN A 538 8.21 -24.55 39.31
N LEU A 539 7.08 -23.93 39.70
CA LEU A 539 7.09 -22.93 40.76
C LEU A 539 7.28 -23.59 42.14
N GLN A 540 8.15 -22.99 42.96
CA GLN A 540 8.50 -23.51 44.29
C GLN A 540 8.17 -22.46 45.38
N PRO A 541 6.87 -22.21 45.67
CA PRO A 541 6.47 -21.25 46.70
C PRO A 541 6.97 -21.68 48.09
N PRO A 542 7.53 -20.76 48.91
CA PRO A 542 8.03 -21.08 50.23
C PRO A 542 6.88 -21.42 51.19
N ARG A 543 7.03 -22.49 51.98
CA ARG A 543 5.98 -22.98 52.91
C ARG A 543 5.55 -21.95 53.95
N THR A 544 6.41 -20.99 54.29
CA THR A 544 6.18 -19.97 55.31
C THR A 544 5.38 -18.76 54.80
N ALA A 545 5.61 -18.34 53.56
CA ALA A 545 5.05 -17.11 52.97
C ALA A 545 4.60 -17.30 51.51
N PRO A 546 3.76 -18.31 51.19
CA PRO A 546 3.39 -18.63 49.80
C PRO A 546 2.57 -17.50 49.16
N ALA A 547 1.76 -16.78 49.94
CA ALA A 547 0.99 -15.63 49.45
C ALA A 547 1.91 -14.50 48.97
N GLN A 548 2.85 -14.06 49.82
CA GLN A 548 3.80 -13.00 49.48
C GLN A 548 4.60 -13.34 48.23
N PHE A 549 5.09 -14.59 48.12
CA PHE A 549 5.80 -15.08 46.94
C PHE A 549 4.99 -14.86 45.65
N PHE A 550 3.74 -15.35 45.57
CA PHE A 550 2.94 -15.15 44.36
C PHE A 550 2.61 -13.67 44.10
N TRP A 551 2.33 -12.90 45.15
CA TRP A 551 2.03 -11.47 45.01
C TRP A 551 3.22 -10.66 44.46
N THR A 552 4.45 -10.98 44.87
CA THR A 552 5.66 -10.37 44.31
C THR A 552 6.01 -10.90 42.92
N THR A 553 5.98 -12.22 42.72
CA THR A 553 6.36 -12.87 41.45
C THR A 553 5.43 -12.54 40.29
N LEU A 554 4.21 -12.07 40.56
CA LEU A 554 3.26 -11.61 39.55
C LEU A 554 3.29 -10.08 39.34
N GLY A 555 4.02 -9.32 40.17
CA GLY A 555 4.00 -7.83 40.19
C GLY A 555 2.69 -7.22 40.72
N ILE A 556 1.73 -8.04 41.17
CA ILE A 556 0.41 -7.59 41.64
C ILE A 556 0.45 -6.90 43.02
N ASN A 557 1.58 -6.99 43.72
CA ASN A 557 1.86 -6.17 44.89
C ASN A 557 2.14 -4.70 44.56
N VAL A 558 2.39 -4.37 43.29
CA VAL A 558 2.62 -3.00 42.78
C VAL A 558 1.35 -2.44 42.18
N ASN A 559 0.77 -3.17 41.22
CA ASN A 559 -0.52 -2.86 40.62
C ASN A 559 -1.42 -4.11 40.65
N PRO A 560 -2.39 -4.20 41.58
CA PRO A 560 -3.34 -5.30 41.64
C PRO A 560 -4.53 -5.14 40.68
N VAL A 561 -4.57 -4.09 39.84
CA VAL A 561 -5.59 -3.94 38.80
C VAL A 561 -5.29 -4.90 37.65
N ILE A 562 -6.35 -5.52 37.12
CA ILE A 562 -6.31 -6.34 35.91
C ILE A 562 -7.50 -5.93 35.04
N GLN A 563 -7.25 -5.71 33.75
CA GLN A 563 -8.29 -5.46 32.76
C GLN A 563 -8.92 -6.79 32.37
N ILE A 564 -10.24 -6.82 32.22
CA ILE A 564 -11.01 -7.94 31.69
C ILE A 564 -11.65 -7.46 30.39
N LEU A 565 -11.20 -8.03 29.27
CA LEU A 565 -11.68 -7.81 27.92
C LEU A 565 -12.77 -8.83 27.61
N VAL A 566 -13.88 -8.37 27.04
CA VAL A 566 -14.90 -9.20 26.41
C VAL A 566 -15.23 -8.63 25.03
N TRP A 567 -15.77 -9.46 24.15
CA TRP A 567 -16.18 -9.08 22.80
C TRP A 567 -17.70 -9.09 22.73
N ASP A 568 -18.30 -8.03 22.19
CA ASP A 568 -19.75 -7.92 22.08
C ASP A 568 -20.31 -8.68 20.85
N SER A 569 -21.59 -8.48 20.50
CA SER A 569 -22.22 -9.17 19.38
C SER A 569 -21.84 -8.64 17.99
N GLN A 570 -21.13 -7.52 17.92
CA GLN A 570 -20.59 -6.92 16.69
C GLN A 570 -19.08 -7.19 16.54
N GLY A 571 -18.43 -7.69 17.60
CA GLY A 571 -16.99 -7.95 17.67
C GLY A 571 -16.19 -6.84 18.37
N GLU A 572 -16.87 -5.77 18.81
CA GLU A 572 -16.25 -4.65 19.51
C GLU A 572 -15.77 -5.07 20.91
N GLN A 573 -14.60 -4.58 21.32
CA GLN A 573 -14.03 -4.89 22.63
C GLN A 573 -14.63 -4.00 23.72
N GLN A 574 -15.21 -4.63 24.74
CA GLN A 574 -15.59 -3.98 25.98
C GLN A 574 -14.60 -4.38 27.07
N VAL A 575 -13.95 -3.38 27.67
CA VAL A 575 -12.99 -3.58 28.75
C VAL A 575 -13.62 -3.16 30.08
N THR A 576 -13.37 -3.91 31.15
CA THR A 576 -13.68 -3.50 32.53
C THR A 576 -12.48 -3.75 33.44
N SER A 577 -12.27 -2.90 34.44
CA SER A 577 -11.18 -3.07 35.42
C SER A 577 -11.65 -3.83 36.66
N ALA A 578 -10.86 -4.79 37.12
CA ALA A 578 -11.08 -5.53 38.35
C ALA A 578 -9.82 -5.48 39.24
N THR A 579 -10.00 -5.46 40.56
CA THR A 579 -8.87 -5.55 41.50
C THR A 579 -8.68 -6.99 41.98
N ILE A 580 -7.49 -7.54 41.80
CA ILE A 580 -7.07 -8.82 42.37
C ILE A 580 -7.08 -8.72 43.90
N LYS A 581 -7.72 -9.68 44.56
CA LYS A 581 -7.86 -9.77 46.04
C LYS A 581 -7.15 -10.99 46.63
N ALA A 582 -6.95 -12.07 45.86
CA ALA A 582 -6.22 -13.26 46.31
C ALA A 582 -5.71 -14.15 45.16
N VAL A 583 -4.84 -15.11 45.49
CA VAL A 583 -4.22 -16.07 44.55
C VAL A 583 -4.50 -17.51 44.99
N ARG A 584 -4.69 -18.46 44.06
CA ARG A 584 -4.77 -19.90 44.34
C ARG A 584 -3.86 -20.67 43.41
N TRP A 585 -3.05 -21.58 43.94
CA TRP A 585 -2.17 -22.45 43.15
C TRP A 585 -2.31 -23.89 43.60
N GLN A 586 -2.69 -24.78 42.68
CA GLN A 586 -2.92 -26.21 42.92
C GLN A 586 -2.52 -27.02 41.69
N ASN A 587 -1.75 -28.09 41.86
CA ASN A 587 -1.33 -29.02 40.78
C ASN A 587 -0.66 -28.35 39.55
N GLY A 588 -0.06 -27.17 39.73
CA GLY A 588 0.54 -26.37 38.66
C GLY A 588 -0.44 -25.42 37.94
N VAL A 589 -1.73 -25.44 38.27
CA VAL A 589 -2.69 -24.42 37.82
C VAL A 589 -2.60 -23.21 38.77
N LEU A 590 -2.42 -22.01 38.20
CA LEU A 590 -2.39 -20.75 38.93
C LEU A 590 -3.66 -19.95 38.59
N GLN A 591 -4.37 -19.50 39.61
CA GLN A 591 -5.62 -18.75 39.49
C GLN A 591 -5.59 -17.50 40.36
N LEU A 592 -6.22 -16.43 39.90
CA LEU A 592 -6.42 -15.19 40.64
C LEU A 592 -7.91 -15.01 40.92
N LEU A 593 -8.20 -14.42 42.07
CA LEU A 593 -9.53 -13.95 42.43
C LEU A 593 -9.53 -12.43 42.36
N ALA A 594 -10.31 -11.85 41.46
CA ALA A 594 -10.51 -10.41 41.35
C ALA A 594 -11.97 -10.01 41.60
N ALA A 595 -12.18 -8.78 42.08
CA ALA A 595 -13.49 -8.17 42.20
C ALA A 595 -13.56 -6.95 41.28
N GLY A 596 -14.62 -6.86 40.47
CA GLY A 596 -14.85 -5.75 39.52
C GLY A 596 -16.33 -5.58 39.20
N PRO A 597 -16.72 -4.54 38.45
CA PRO A 597 -18.10 -4.33 38.02
C PRO A 597 -18.66 -5.52 37.27
N GLN A 598 -19.95 -5.82 37.43
CA GLN A 598 -20.59 -6.89 36.66
C GLN A 598 -20.59 -6.55 35.16
N ILE A 599 -19.96 -7.40 34.36
CA ILE A 599 -19.99 -7.35 32.89
C ILE A 599 -21.42 -7.67 32.41
N SER A 600 -22.08 -6.67 31.82
CA SER A 600 -23.31 -6.85 31.04
C SER A 600 -23.04 -7.74 29.82
N ASN A 601 -24.06 -8.46 29.36
CA ASN A 601 -23.96 -9.39 28.22
C ASN A 601 -23.03 -10.61 28.41
N TYR A 602 -22.72 -11.03 29.64
CA TYR A 602 -22.25 -12.42 29.89
C TYR A 602 -23.40 -13.43 29.68
N GLN A 603 -23.83 -13.58 28.42
CA GLN A 603 -24.47 -14.79 27.94
C GLN A 603 -23.37 -15.67 27.33
N SER A 604 -23.32 -16.96 27.67
CA SER A 604 -22.27 -17.89 27.22
C SER A 604 -22.43 -18.28 25.75
N ASN A 605 -22.32 -17.30 24.84
CA ASN A 605 -22.42 -17.51 23.41
C ASN A 605 -21.17 -18.27 22.91
N PRO A 606 -21.31 -19.47 22.31
CA PRO A 606 -20.16 -20.20 21.77
C PRO A 606 -19.44 -19.46 20.62
N LEU A 607 -20.03 -18.39 20.10
CA LEU A 607 -19.54 -17.61 18.96
C LEU A 607 -18.64 -16.42 19.35
N GLN A 608 -18.68 -15.97 20.61
CA GLN A 608 -17.87 -14.85 21.07
C GLN A 608 -16.55 -15.34 21.71
N PRO A 609 -15.41 -14.67 21.45
CA PRO A 609 -14.18 -14.94 22.18
C PRO A 609 -14.38 -14.90 23.70
N LYS A 610 -13.69 -15.79 24.42
CA LYS A 610 -13.84 -15.89 25.88
C LYS A 610 -13.39 -14.60 26.57
N PRO A 611 -13.92 -14.27 27.76
CA PRO A 611 -13.37 -13.21 28.58
C PRO A 611 -11.87 -13.43 28.86
N LEU A 612 -11.05 -12.43 28.49
CA LEU A 612 -9.59 -12.43 28.62
C LEU A 612 -9.19 -11.42 29.69
N ALA A 613 -8.27 -11.79 30.58
CA ALA A 613 -7.64 -10.89 31.52
C ALA A 613 -6.20 -10.61 31.11
N LEU A 614 -5.81 -9.34 31.24
CA LEU A 614 -4.44 -8.88 31.08
C LEU A 614 -4.18 -7.68 32.00
N SER A 615 -2.95 -7.52 32.46
CA SER A 615 -2.50 -6.29 33.11
C SER A 615 -1.98 -5.26 32.09
N GLU A 616 -1.96 -4.00 32.50
CA GLU A 616 -1.82 -2.77 31.71
C GLU A 616 -0.52 -2.64 30.86
N ALA A 617 0.38 -3.62 30.90
CA ALA A 617 1.67 -3.60 30.20
C ALA A 617 2.15 -4.99 29.72
N VAL A 618 1.24 -5.95 29.49
CA VAL A 618 1.58 -7.32 29.06
C VAL A 618 1.87 -7.40 27.55
N LEU A 619 0.97 -6.83 26.75
CA LEU A 619 0.90 -6.97 25.30
C LEU A 619 0.83 -5.59 24.63
N GLU A 620 1.56 -5.44 23.54
CA GLU A 620 1.39 -4.38 22.54
C GLU A 620 0.70 -5.02 21.32
N TRP A 621 -0.49 -4.53 20.95
CA TRP A 621 -1.25 -5.07 19.81
C TRP A 621 -0.61 -4.60 18.51
N VAL A 622 -0.06 -5.54 17.73
CA VAL A 622 0.62 -5.22 16.47
C VAL A 622 -0.34 -5.40 15.31
N GLN A 623 -0.49 -4.34 14.52
CA GLN A 623 -1.35 -4.31 13.34
C GLN A 623 -0.52 -4.47 12.07
N PRO A 624 -0.73 -5.55 11.29
CA PRO A 624 -0.15 -5.67 9.95
C PRO A 624 -0.73 -4.62 9.00
N SER A 625 0.01 -4.27 7.95
CA SER A 625 -0.54 -3.46 6.84
C SER A 625 -1.64 -4.24 6.11
N PRO A 626 -2.85 -3.68 5.93
CA PRO A 626 -3.94 -4.34 5.20
C PRO A 626 -3.74 -4.23 3.68
N MET A 627 -4.13 -5.28 2.96
CA MET A 627 -4.25 -5.32 1.50
C MET A 627 -5.34 -6.31 1.08
N THR A 628 -5.53 -6.55 -0.22
CA THR A 628 -6.43 -7.61 -0.72
C THR A 628 -5.66 -8.70 -1.45
N LEU A 629 -6.26 -9.89 -1.58
CA LEU A 629 -5.71 -10.97 -2.42
C LEU A 629 -5.58 -10.56 -3.91
N THR A 630 -6.39 -9.63 -4.40
CA THR A 630 -6.24 -9.04 -5.74
C THR A 630 -5.00 -8.16 -5.84
N THR A 631 -4.75 -7.32 -4.83
CA THR A 631 -3.53 -6.50 -4.73
C THR A 631 -2.28 -7.40 -4.64
N LEU A 632 -2.36 -8.49 -3.87
CA LEU A 632 -1.24 -9.43 -3.77
C LEU A 632 -0.99 -10.15 -5.11
N TYR A 633 -2.02 -10.54 -5.85
CA TYR A 633 -1.85 -11.18 -7.16
C TYR A 633 -1.14 -10.27 -8.17
N GLN A 634 -1.33 -8.94 -8.07
CA GLN A 634 -0.62 -7.97 -8.92
C GLN A 634 0.87 -7.83 -8.55
N GLN A 635 1.24 -8.09 -7.29
CA GLN A 635 2.61 -7.99 -6.78
C GLN A 635 3.38 -9.31 -6.87
N ASN A 636 2.75 -10.42 -6.48
CA ASN A 636 3.30 -11.77 -6.52
C ASN A 636 2.22 -12.78 -6.99
N PRO A 637 2.07 -12.98 -8.31
CA PRO A 637 1.10 -13.93 -8.88
C PRO A 637 1.28 -15.36 -8.35
N GLN A 638 2.54 -15.80 -8.23
CA GLN A 638 2.88 -17.19 -7.88
C GLN A 638 2.47 -17.55 -6.45
N ALA A 639 2.63 -16.63 -5.50
CA ALA A 639 2.17 -16.83 -4.12
C ALA A 639 0.65 -17.04 -4.07
N VAL A 640 -0.13 -16.22 -4.78
CA VAL A 640 -1.61 -16.33 -4.80
C VAL A 640 -2.08 -17.57 -5.56
N GLU A 641 -1.41 -17.94 -6.66
CA GLU A 641 -1.68 -19.18 -7.40
C GLU A 641 -1.43 -20.43 -6.55
N ALA A 642 -0.42 -20.42 -5.66
CA ALA A 642 -0.19 -21.49 -4.69
C ALA A 642 -1.19 -21.47 -3.51
N LEU A 643 -1.58 -20.28 -3.05
CA LEU A 643 -2.36 -20.04 -1.83
C LEU A 643 -3.87 -20.26 -2.02
N LEU A 644 -4.48 -19.83 -3.13
CA LEU A 644 -5.93 -19.98 -3.35
C LEU A 644 -6.42 -21.45 -3.32
N PRO A 645 -5.72 -22.45 -3.91
CA PRO A 645 -6.09 -23.86 -3.78
C PRO A 645 -5.97 -24.41 -2.36
N ILE A 646 -5.15 -23.80 -1.49
CA ILE A 646 -4.99 -24.20 -0.09
C ILE A 646 -6.09 -23.56 0.77
N MET A 647 -6.45 -22.30 0.50
CA MET A 647 -7.63 -21.66 1.09
C MET A 647 -8.91 -22.45 0.79
N TRP A 648 -9.14 -22.82 -0.47
CA TRP A 648 -10.33 -23.58 -0.85
C TRP A 648 -10.43 -24.93 -0.12
N ARG A 649 -9.33 -25.68 -0.06
CA ARG A 649 -9.24 -26.93 0.71
C ARG A 649 -9.46 -26.72 2.21
N SER A 650 -9.05 -25.59 2.76
CA SER A 650 -9.29 -25.25 4.18
C SER A 650 -10.77 -24.99 4.45
N LEU A 651 -11.47 -24.28 3.55
CA LEU A 651 -12.93 -24.11 3.61
C LEU A 651 -13.65 -25.48 3.53
N GLN A 652 -13.22 -26.36 2.62
CA GLN A 652 -13.73 -27.72 2.47
C GLN A 652 -13.52 -28.59 3.73
N GLN A 653 -12.36 -28.50 4.40
CA GLN A 653 -12.10 -29.24 5.65
C GLN A 653 -13.09 -28.89 6.78
N THR A 654 -13.60 -27.66 6.78
CA THR A 654 -14.66 -27.19 7.69
C THR A 654 -16.08 -27.31 7.14
N ALA A 655 -16.27 -27.90 5.95
CA ALA A 655 -17.53 -27.99 5.22
C ALA A 655 -18.24 -26.63 4.95
N GLN A 656 -17.47 -25.55 4.85
CA GLN A 656 -17.99 -24.21 4.53
C GLN A 656 -18.26 -24.00 3.03
N VAL A 657 -17.60 -24.79 2.19
CA VAL A 657 -17.90 -24.94 0.75
C VAL A 657 -17.99 -26.45 0.42
N PRO A 658 -18.66 -26.85 -0.68
CA PRO A 658 -18.85 -28.26 -1.01
C PRO A 658 -17.55 -29.07 -1.11
N VAL A 659 -17.57 -30.28 -0.54
CA VAL A 659 -16.48 -31.26 -0.67
C VAL A 659 -16.51 -31.84 -2.07
N GLY A 660 -15.44 -31.61 -2.83
CA GLY A 660 -15.31 -31.99 -4.25
C GLY A 660 -14.00 -31.47 -4.81
N ASP A 661 -13.87 -31.42 -6.13
CA ASP A 661 -12.69 -30.85 -6.80
C ASP A 661 -12.52 -29.36 -6.46
N VAL A 662 -11.28 -28.88 -6.56
CA VAL A 662 -10.94 -27.47 -6.38
C VAL A 662 -11.22 -26.73 -7.69
N PRO A 663 -12.01 -25.63 -7.68
CA PRO A 663 -12.36 -24.89 -8.91
C PRO A 663 -11.14 -24.28 -9.63
N GLY A 664 -11.37 -23.76 -10.84
CA GLY A 664 -10.33 -23.09 -11.62
C GLY A 664 -9.84 -21.81 -10.94
N PHE A 665 -8.56 -21.45 -11.13
CA PHE A 665 -7.94 -20.28 -10.48
C PHE A 665 -8.78 -19.00 -10.59
N LEU A 666 -9.26 -18.67 -11.80
CA LEU A 666 -10.08 -17.47 -12.06
C LEU A 666 -11.42 -17.48 -11.33
N GLU A 667 -12.00 -18.66 -11.09
CA GLU A 667 -13.28 -18.83 -10.39
C GLU A 667 -13.09 -18.61 -8.88
N ILE A 668 -12.01 -19.16 -8.30
CA ILE A 668 -11.64 -18.91 -6.90
C ILE A 668 -11.23 -17.44 -6.72
N GLN A 669 -10.47 -16.85 -7.66
CA GLN A 669 -10.06 -15.46 -7.62
C GLN A 669 -11.25 -14.50 -7.67
N ALA A 670 -12.27 -14.78 -8.49
CA ALA A 670 -13.49 -13.98 -8.55
C ALA A 670 -14.30 -14.00 -7.24
N GLN A 671 -14.23 -15.09 -6.46
CA GLN A 671 -14.94 -15.23 -5.19
C GLN A 671 -14.14 -14.71 -3.99
N LEU A 672 -12.82 -14.94 -3.96
CA LEU A 672 -11.97 -14.68 -2.79
C LEU A 672 -11.05 -13.45 -2.96
N GLY A 673 -10.90 -12.91 -4.17
CA GLY A 673 -9.94 -11.84 -4.49
C GLY A 673 -10.14 -10.53 -3.72
N HIS A 674 -11.35 -10.29 -3.22
CA HIS A 674 -11.69 -9.12 -2.39
C HIS A 674 -11.46 -9.35 -0.89
N TRP A 675 -11.07 -10.55 -0.45
CA TRP A 675 -10.87 -10.82 0.98
C TRP A 675 -9.64 -10.07 1.53
N PRO A 676 -9.74 -9.54 2.76
CA PRO A 676 -8.65 -8.79 3.38
C PRO A 676 -7.49 -9.72 3.75
N LEU A 677 -6.28 -9.26 3.44
CA LEU A 677 -5.02 -9.89 3.74
C LEU A 677 -4.17 -8.91 4.56
N GLN A 678 -3.28 -9.45 5.39
CA GLN A 678 -2.42 -8.70 6.29
C GLN A 678 -0.97 -9.23 6.15
N MET A 679 -0.02 -8.33 5.87
CA MET A 679 1.40 -8.70 5.67
C MET A 679 2.23 -8.31 6.89
N ILE A 680 2.97 -9.26 7.47
CA ILE A 680 3.76 -9.05 8.70
C ILE A 680 4.83 -10.13 8.90
N ASP A 681 6.06 -9.75 9.27
CA ASP A 681 7.09 -10.71 9.69
C ASP A 681 6.77 -11.23 11.11
N LEU A 682 6.34 -12.48 11.22
CA LEU A 682 6.03 -13.20 12.46
C LEU A 682 7.13 -14.21 12.84
N THR A 683 7.96 -14.61 11.87
CA THR A 683 8.99 -15.65 12.00
C THR A 683 10.38 -15.10 12.30
N ASN A 684 10.56 -13.78 12.18
CA ASN A 684 11.79 -13.00 12.36
C ASN A 684 12.86 -13.40 11.33
N ASP A 685 12.48 -13.66 10.07
CA ASP A 685 13.41 -13.98 8.97
C ASP A 685 13.46 -12.93 7.84
N THR A 686 12.78 -11.79 8.02
CA THR A 686 12.63 -10.66 7.09
C THR A 686 11.72 -10.89 5.87
N LEU A 687 11.06 -12.04 5.77
CA LEU A 687 10.01 -12.29 4.79
C LEU A 687 8.62 -12.17 5.46
N PRO A 688 7.71 -11.33 4.97
CA PRO A 688 6.42 -11.12 5.64
C PRO A 688 5.47 -12.30 5.40
N GLU A 689 4.95 -12.88 6.49
CA GLU A 689 3.84 -13.82 6.46
C GLU A 689 2.55 -13.16 5.92
N MET A 690 1.76 -14.00 5.25
CA MET A 690 0.41 -13.71 4.76
C MET A 690 -0.62 -14.15 5.81
N VAL A 691 -1.10 -13.21 6.62
CA VAL A 691 -2.19 -13.39 7.60
C VAL A 691 -3.53 -13.11 6.93
N LEU A 692 -4.47 -14.04 7.05
CA LEU A 692 -5.80 -13.96 6.42
C LEU A 692 -6.89 -14.31 7.43
N THR A 693 -7.48 -13.29 8.05
CA THR A 693 -8.58 -13.42 9.02
C THR A 693 -9.92 -13.27 8.31
N ILE A 694 -10.61 -14.39 8.08
CA ILE A 694 -11.83 -14.44 7.28
C ILE A 694 -13.04 -14.26 8.21
N SER A 695 -13.92 -13.29 7.92
CA SER A 695 -15.14 -13.03 8.70
C SER A 695 -16.24 -14.08 8.45
N THR A 696 -17.22 -14.14 9.35
CA THR A 696 -18.41 -15.00 9.20
C THR A 696 -19.18 -14.71 7.91
N ASP A 697 -19.23 -13.44 7.53
CA ASP A 697 -20.10 -12.96 6.46
C ASP A 697 -19.43 -13.13 5.10
N ALA A 698 -18.09 -13.01 5.05
CA ALA A 698 -17.30 -13.42 3.90
C ALA A 698 -17.45 -14.94 3.63
N ILE A 699 -17.43 -15.78 4.68
CA ILE A 699 -17.70 -17.22 4.55
C ILE A 699 -19.14 -17.46 4.07
N ALA A 700 -20.13 -16.78 4.65
CA ALA A 700 -21.54 -16.94 4.28
C ALA A 700 -21.82 -16.53 2.83
N SER A 701 -21.14 -15.49 2.30
CA SER A 701 -21.33 -15.06 0.90
C SER A 701 -20.96 -16.11 -0.14
N LEU A 702 -20.15 -17.12 0.21
CA LEU A 702 -19.85 -18.25 -0.68
C LEU A 702 -21.01 -19.23 -0.80
N GLN A 703 -21.96 -19.23 0.14
CA GLN A 703 -23.05 -20.20 0.24
C GLN A 703 -24.31 -19.73 -0.50
N ASP A 704 -24.56 -18.41 -0.59
CA ASP A 704 -25.71 -17.84 -1.32
C ASP A 704 -25.61 -17.96 -2.87
N ILE A 705 -24.50 -18.51 -3.40
CA ILE A 705 -24.21 -18.57 -4.85
C ILE A 705 -24.65 -19.88 -5.51
N ASN A 706 -24.94 -20.96 -4.76
CA ASN A 706 -25.30 -22.27 -5.37
C ASN A 706 -26.28 -23.15 -4.56
N LEU A 707 -27.25 -23.71 -5.30
CA LEU A 707 -28.18 -24.82 -4.98
C LEU A 707 -29.48 -24.52 -4.20
N ASP A 708 -30.59 -25.06 -4.75
CA ASP A 708 -31.95 -25.18 -4.16
C ASP A 708 -32.02 -26.16 -2.97
N THR A 709 -31.06 -26.09 -2.05
CA THR A 709 -31.10 -26.82 -0.78
C THR A 709 -31.95 -26.06 0.24
N PRO A 710 -32.82 -26.72 1.04
CA PRO A 710 -33.59 -26.03 2.07
C PRO A 710 -32.64 -25.37 3.06
N LYS A 711 -32.92 -24.12 3.44
CA LYS A 711 -32.07 -23.28 4.29
C LYS A 711 -31.60 -24.05 5.53
N ILE A 712 -30.36 -24.53 5.47
CA ILE A 712 -29.60 -24.88 6.66
C ILE A 712 -29.53 -23.59 7.47
N GLU A 713 -29.83 -23.67 8.77
CA GLU A 713 -29.79 -22.51 9.66
C GLU A 713 -28.43 -21.82 9.51
N LYS A 714 -28.40 -20.48 9.47
CA LYS A 714 -27.14 -19.72 9.33
C LYS A 714 -26.21 -20.15 10.45
N ASN A 715 -25.26 -21.04 10.13
CA ASN A 715 -24.22 -21.50 11.03
C ASN A 715 -23.23 -20.35 11.22
N GLN A 716 -23.64 -19.38 12.05
CA GLN A 716 -22.77 -18.37 12.62
C GLN A 716 -21.53 -19.11 13.13
N SER A 717 -20.39 -18.83 12.52
CA SER A 717 -19.10 -19.35 12.97
C SER A 717 -18.44 -18.28 13.84
N ARG A 718 -17.18 -18.49 14.20
CA ARG A 718 -16.30 -17.37 14.52
C ARG A 718 -15.57 -16.93 13.25
N PRO A 719 -15.01 -15.71 13.18
CA PRO A 719 -13.92 -15.43 12.25
C PRO A 719 -12.82 -16.50 12.39
N ARG A 720 -12.14 -16.83 11.28
CA ARG A 720 -11.11 -17.88 11.25
C ARG A 720 -9.88 -17.40 10.52
N THR A 721 -8.72 -17.65 11.09
CA THR A 721 -7.44 -17.21 10.53
C THR A 721 -6.68 -18.34 9.86
N LEU A 722 -6.09 -18.03 8.72
CA LEU A 722 -4.99 -18.75 8.09
C LEU A 722 -3.74 -17.86 8.14
N ILE A 723 -2.57 -18.45 8.39
CA ILE A 723 -1.29 -17.76 8.20
C ILE A 723 -0.41 -18.63 7.30
N PHE A 724 0.13 -18.04 6.24
CA PHE A 724 1.05 -18.67 5.31
C PHE A 724 2.40 -17.96 5.35
N SER A 725 3.49 -18.69 5.13
CA SER A 725 4.79 -18.08 4.79
C SER A 725 4.72 -17.38 3.43
N ASP A 726 5.73 -16.55 3.14
CA ASP A 726 6.10 -16.02 1.80
C ASP A 726 5.77 -16.96 0.62
N SER A 727 6.05 -18.24 0.83
CA SER A 727 6.08 -19.36 -0.10
C SER A 727 4.78 -20.19 -0.10
N GLY A 728 3.73 -19.68 0.55
CA GLY A 728 2.39 -20.29 0.56
C GLY A 728 2.24 -21.52 1.47
N LYS A 729 3.23 -21.83 2.33
CA LYS A 729 3.14 -22.92 3.31
C LYS A 729 2.33 -22.46 4.52
N VAL A 730 1.27 -23.19 4.88
CA VAL A 730 0.49 -22.92 6.09
C VAL A 730 1.37 -23.06 7.35
N LEU A 731 1.48 -21.97 8.12
CA LEU A 731 2.16 -21.92 9.42
C LEU A 731 1.16 -21.96 10.59
N TYR A 732 -0.06 -21.48 10.39
CA TYR A 732 -1.15 -21.49 11.37
C TYR A 732 -2.52 -21.64 10.66
N THR A 733 -3.49 -22.30 11.30
CA THR A 733 -4.85 -22.43 10.77
C THR A 733 -5.91 -22.70 11.85
N ASP A 734 -7.04 -21.99 11.76
CA ASP A 734 -8.27 -22.24 12.52
C ASP A 734 -9.26 -23.18 11.78
N PHE A 735 -8.88 -23.71 10.62
CA PHE A 735 -9.74 -24.57 9.76
C PHE A 735 -9.61 -26.08 10.07
N LEU A 736 -9.01 -26.44 11.20
CA LEU A 736 -8.91 -27.83 11.63
C LEU A 736 -10.29 -28.38 12.08
N LYS A 737 -10.65 -29.55 11.56
CA LYS A 737 -11.91 -30.25 11.88
C LYS A 737 -12.04 -30.50 13.39
N ASN A 738 -13.20 -30.15 13.96
CA ASN A 738 -13.52 -30.20 15.38
C ASN A 738 -12.60 -29.34 16.30
N SER A 739 -11.81 -28.43 15.75
CA SER A 739 -10.98 -27.52 16.54
C SER A 739 -11.82 -26.51 17.31
N GLN A 740 -11.43 -26.29 18.58
CA GLN A 740 -11.87 -25.15 19.41
C GLN A 740 -10.76 -24.12 19.56
N GLN A 741 -9.81 -24.11 18.62
CA GLN A 741 -8.75 -23.11 18.51
C GLN A 741 -9.23 -21.96 17.63
N ALA A 742 -8.96 -20.72 18.05
CA ALA A 742 -9.18 -19.51 17.25
C ALA A 742 -8.05 -18.50 17.51
N LEU A 743 -7.48 -17.89 16.47
CA LEU A 743 -6.63 -16.72 16.68
C LEU A 743 -7.49 -15.55 17.15
N THR A 744 -7.07 -14.87 18.22
CA THR A 744 -7.76 -13.69 18.76
C THR A 744 -7.02 -12.41 18.38
N ALA A 745 -5.68 -12.44 18.37
CA ALA A 745 -4.85 -11.29 17.97
C ALA A 745 -3.39 -11.71 17.66
N ILE A 746 -2.63 -10.79 17.08
CA ILE A 746 -1.17 -10.81 17.02
C ILE A 746 -0.65 -9.78 18.01
N ALA A 747 0.34 -10.13 18.82
CA ALA A 747 0.84 -9.27 19.88
C ALA A 747 2.36 -9.36 20.04
N LYS A 748 2.96 -8.24 20.44
CA LYS A 748 4.34 -8.14 20.88
C LYS A 748 4.36 -8.15 22.41
N LEU A 749 5.11 -9.07 22.99
CA LEU A 749 5.31 -9.09 24.45
C LEU A 749 6.21 -7.93 24.85
N SER A 750 5.90 -7.27 25.96
CA SER A 750 6.83 -6.30 26.56
C SER A 750 8.20 -6.97 26.80
N ASN A 751 9.28 -6.28 26.43
CA ASN A 751 10.66 -6.77 26.46
C ASN A 751 10.97 -7.96 25.49
N SER A 752 10.13 -8.20 24.48
CA SER A 752 10.41 -9.10 23.35
C SER A 752 10.49 -8.32 22.04
N GLN A 753 11.41 -8.69 21.15
CA GLN A 753 11.38 -8.25 19.75
C GLN A 753 10.50 -9.15 18.88
N SER A 754 10.52 -10.48 19.12
CA SER A 754 9.65 -11.40 18.38
C SER A 754 8.18 -11.24 18.77
N LEU A 755 7.32 -11.31 17.76
CA LEU A 755 5.87 -11.37 17.89
C LEU A 755 5.38 -12.73 18.40
N ALA A 756 4.12 -12.78 18.81
CA ALA A 756 3.44 -13.98 19.28
C ALA A 756 1.96 -13.98 18.86
N LEU A 757 1.43 -15.19 18.67
CA LEU A 757 0.02 -15.43 18.34
C LEU A 757 -0.78 -15.62 19.63
N LEU A 758 -1.77 -14.74 19.87
CA LEU A 758 -2.74 -14.92 20.95
C LEU A 758 -3.86 -15.84 20.45
N VAL A 759 -3.90 -17.04 21.00
CA VAL A 759 -4.76 -18.14 20.53
C VAL A 759 -5.70 -18.57 21.65
N GLU A 760 -7.00 -18.45 21.44
CA GLU A 760 -8.01 -19.09 22.30
C GLU A 760 -8.01 -20.60 22.05
N ASN A 761 -8.17 -21.40 23.11
CA ASN A 761 -8.43 -22.84 23.02
C ASN A 761 -9.70 -23.21 23.81
N ALA A 762 -10.04 -24.51 23.79
CA ALA A 762 -11.20 -25.12 24.45
C ALA A 762 -11.56 -24.54 25.83
N HIS A 763 -10.58 -24.33 26.72
CA HIS A 763 -10.82 -23.88 28.11
C HIS A 763 -9.97 -22.66 28.55
N ASN A 764 -8.90 -22.32 27.85
CA ASN A 764 -7.94 -21.28 28.25
C ASN A 764 -7.22 -20.70 27.01
N TYR A 765 -6.57 -19.55 27.15
CA TYR A 765 -5.69 -18.98 26.12
C TYR A 765 -4.31 -19.63 26.12
N SER A 766 -3.66 -19.59 24.96
CA SER A 766 -2.24 -19.91 24.76
C SER A 766 -1.59 -18.81 23.95
N LEU A 767 -0.40 -18.36 24.37
CA LEU A 767 0.43 -17.46 23.60
C LEU A 767 1.51 -18.27 22.90
N LYS A 768 1.39 -18.44 21.57
CA LYS A 768 2.32 -19.27 20.78
C LYS A 768 3.40 -18.40 20.15
N ARG A 769 4.64 -18.86 20.17
CA ARG A 769 5.78 -18.15 19.55
C ARG A 769 6.34 -18.95 18.39
N TRP A 770 6.97 -18.27 17.43
CA TRP A 770 7.68 -18.96 16.36
C TRP A 770 8.86 -19.76 16.92
N SER A 771 8.94 -21.03 16.54
CA SER A 771 10.03 -21.93 16.88
C SER A 771 10.84 -22.23 15.62
N GLY A 772 11.87 -21.43 15.35
CA GLY A 772 12.71 -21.60 14.14
C GLY A 772 13.35 -22.99 14.01
N LYS A 773 13.49 -23.74 15.12
CA LYS A 773 13.90 -25.15 15.13
C LYS A 773 12.81 -26.11 14.61
N ASN A 774 11.56 -25.89 15.02
CA ASN A 774 10.43 -26.77 14.71
C ASN A 774 9.56 -26.25 13.54
N GLN A 775 9.87 -25.06 13.01
CA GLN A 775 9.29 -24.45 11.81
C GLN A 775 7.74 -24.31 11.88
N ARG A 776 7.26 -23.92 13.07
CA ARG A 776 5.85 -23.74 13.46
C ARG A 776 5.73 -22.79 14.66
N PHE A 777 4.49 -22.33 14.92
CA PHE A 777 4.11 -21.69 16.18
C PHE A 777 3.76 -22.72 17.25
N GLU A 778 4.36 -22.62 18.43
CA GLU A 778 4.14 -23.51 19.59
C GLU A 778 4.19 -22.78 20.94
#